data_AF-A0A972T9D0-F1
#
_entry.id   AF-A0A972T9D0-F1
#
_cell.length_a   1.000
_cell.length_b   1.000
_cell.length_c   1.000
_cell.angle_alpha   90.00
_cell.angle_beta   90.00
_cell.angle_gamma   90.00
#
_symmetry.space_group_name_H-M   'P 1'
#
loop_
_entity.id
_entity.type
_entity.pdbx_description
1 polymer ?
#
loop_
_entity_poly.entity_id
_entity_poly.type
_entity_poly.pdbx_seq_one_letter_code
_entity_poly.pdbx_strand_id
1 'polypeptide(L)'
;MLKKLYILFFITGICYGQTVQFEQEQYPFPVMFYDVEPQLGFTQALSYYHHDFGDLDNDGDMDIILGSGTWEYYMGNTGNPSNPSYQIITNQIVTPFSTSTTYQAPCFCDIDNDSDLDIFIGDKYGPILFFENFSTPDSMLFILVDSAFVDLSTSKPTLDFVDIDGDDDFDLFLGIGWTPATGVLYFYRNNGTPQMPDMILESEYFESIDVGDNASPEFCDIDNDGDYDLFIGCENGTVWYYENIGDSVNYDFEYMTNFYGEIDVGNMSVPRFCDIDADGDYDLFVGNESAGYTNGFEGDIIFYRNIGTPDSANFEFVTAQYLFMDMSASSGPVICDIDNDGLTELLVGILGGQIVKLENSGTLSEPEFYFADTSCFNLTFPYQPEFAFGDLDNDGDMDIVVSHGSFLNYVRSYRNIGSTTSPEYELWETIESSYMDYIFWGVDFVDIDGDEDLDLFYGYGDNLIKYWENVGNIYSPRFVLQEDNYLNQTPYYGQTHPRFGDLDHDGDYDLIIGRYKWWNPGYQGNLLEYWENTGSQNNAVFISCDTIAEYLPPVYLDLRPYLSDMDDDGDLDIICGEYGGAMLFYRNLANPLQVTVTISIQGSDVILTWSDVSNAAEYRIFYQDIPYFTPSGTPQVTVFPPDTSWVDYGALGEGKRYYRMVVSE
;
A
#
# COMPACT_ATOMS: atom_id res chain seq x y z
N MET A 1 -12.48 2.39 6.60
CA MET A 1 -13.73 2.48 7.40
C MET A 1 -14.59 3.67 6.94
N LEU A 2 -15.87 3.48 6.57
CA LEU A 2 -16.79 4.56 6.18
C LEU A 2 -16.87 5.69 7.23
N LYS A 3 -16.34 6.87 6.91
CA LYS A 3 -16.41 8.09 7.75
C LYS A 3 -17.85 8.60 7.81
N LYS A 4 -18.57 8.20 8.86
CA LYS A 4 -19.97 8.61 9.10
C LYS A 4 -20.06 10.05 9.62
N LEU A 5 -20.87 10.88 8.95
CA LEU A 5 -21.25 12.20 9.45
C LEU A 5 -22.28 12.06 10.59
N TYR A 6 -21.88 12.41 11.82
CA TYR A 6 -22.78 12.43 12.98
C TYR A 6 -23.31 13.84 13.23
N ILE A 7 -24.59 14.08 12.93
CA ILE A 7 -25.28 15.33 13.27
C ILE A 7 -26.09 15.12 14.56
N LEU A 8 -25.65 15.71 15.67
CA LEU A 8 -26.33 15.63 16.97
C LEU A 8 -27.29 16.81 17.14
N PHE A 9 -28.60 16.54 17.23
CA PHE A 9 -29.61 17.58 17.43
C PHE A 9 -29.94 17.79 18.91
N PHE A 10 -29.71 18.99 19.44
CA PHE A 10 -30.34 19.44 20.70
C PHE A 10 -31.51 20.36 20.38
N ILE A 11 -32.71 19.79 20.21
CA ILE A 11 -33.93 20.57 19.92
C ILE A 11 -34.57 21.01 21.24
N THR A 12 -34.23 22.20 21.72
CA THR A 12 -35.03 22.87 22.76
C THR A 12 -35.74 24.07 22.17
N GLY A 13 -37.02 23.87 21.83
CA GLY A 13 -38.01 24.94 21.61
C GLY A 13 -37.84 25.76 20.33
N ILE A 14 -38.27 25.20 19.20
CA ILE A 14 -38.56 25.98 17.98
C ILE A 14 -40.08 26.10 17.84
N CYS A 15 -40.56 27.34 17.69
CA CYS A 15 -41.96 27.66 17.46
C CYS A 15 -42.38 27.26 16.04
N TYR A 16 -43.65 26.88 15.87
CA TYR A 16 -44.28 26.52 14.59
C TYR A 16 -43.86 27.46 13.43
N GLY A 17 -43.19 26.90 12.40
CA GLY A 17 -43.06 27.54 11.08
C GLY A 17 -41.70 28.15 10.70
N GLN A 18 -40.58 27.80 11.34
CA GLN A 18 -39.25 28.32 10.96
C GLN A 18 -38.48 27.36 10.06
N THR A 19 -37.87 27.91 9.00
CA THR A 19 -36.85 27.23 8.19
C THR A 19 -35.48 27.47 8.84
N VAL A 20 -34.74 26.40 9.11
CA VAL A 20 -33.35 26.49 9.57
C VAL A 20 -32.46 26.17 8.38
N GLN A 21 -31.58 27.10 8.01
CA GLN A 21 -30.57 26.86 6.98
C GLN A 21 -29.22 26.63 7.66
N PHE A 22 -28.52 25.60 7.19
CA PHE A 22 -27.12 25.35 7.51
C PHE A 22 -26.30 25.81 6.32
N GLU A 23 -25.45 26.81 6.53
CA GLU A 23 -24.44 27.20 5.57
C GLU A 23 -23.12 26.58 6.04
N GLN A 24 -22.45 25.83 5.16
CA GLN A 24 -21.03 25.51 5.35
C GLN A 24 -20.29 26.85 5.31
N GLU A 25 -19.46 27.14 6.32
CA GLU A 25 -18.55 28.28 6.21
C GLU A 25 -17.71 28.07 4.95
N GLN A 26 -17.76 29.02 4.02
CA GLN A 26 -16.90 29.01 2.85
C GLN A 26 -15.46 28.91 3.35
N TYR A 27 -14.81 27.78 3.06
CA TYR A 27 -13.36 27.78 3.05
C TYR A 27 -12.92 28.86 2.06
N PRO A 28 -11.85 29.60 2.35
CA PRO A 28 -11.38 30.65 1.45
C PRO A 28 -10.82 30.12 0.11
N PHE A 29 -10.93 28.82 -0.16
CA PHE A 29 -10.34 28.13 -1.30
C PHE A 29 -11.43 27.45 -2.16
N PRO A 30 -11.29 27.44 -3.49
CA PRO A 30 -12.28 26.86 -4.41
C PRO A 30 -12.26 25.32 -4.44
N VAL A 31 -11.14 24.69 -4.05
CA VAL A 31 -10.92 23.24 -4.09
C VAL A 31 -10.75 22.64 -2.69
N MET A 32 -11.28 21.43 -2.44
CA MET A 32 -11.05 20.70 -1.19
C MET A 32 -10.62 19.25 -1.46
N PHE A 33 -9.46 18.89 -0.94
CA PHE A 33 -8.95 17.53 -0.94
C PHE A 33 -9.16 16.88 0.43
N TYR A 34 -9.42 15.57 0.45
CA TYR A 34 -9.34 14.79 1.67
C TYR A 34 -8.69 13.45 1.41
N ASP A 35 -7.94 12.99 2.41
CA ASP A 35 -7.35 11.66 2.43
C ASP A 35 -8.46 10.61 2.43
N VAL A 36 -8.56 9.92 1.30
CA VAL A 36 -9.28 8.68 1.12
C VAL A 36 -8.22 7.62 1.29
N GLU A 37 -8.14 6.96 2.46
CA GLU A 37 -7.20 5.86 2.72
C GLU A 37 -7.16 4.94 1.49
N PRO A 38 -6.07 4.91 0.70
CA PRO A 38 -5.94 3.91 -0.33
C PRO A 38 -5.14 2.76 0.29
N GLN A 39 -5.76 1.59 0.43
CA GLN A 39 -5.00 0.36 0.32
C GLN A 39 -5.05 -0.09 -1.14
N LEU A 40 -4.58 0.77 -2.06
CA LEU A 40 -3.89 0.24 -3.24
C LEU A 40 -2.67 -0.43 -2.62
N GLY A 41 -2.60 -1.77 -2.58
CA GLY A 41 -1.76 -2.61 -1.72
C GLY A 41 -0.23 -2.42 -1.75
N PHE A 42 0.26 -1.19 -1.83
CA PHE A 42 1.65 -0.76 -1.77
C PHE A 42 1.90 -0.25 -0.37
N THR A 43 2.47 -1.13 0.43
CA THR A 43 2.88 -0.83 1.79
C THR A 43 4.21 -0.10 1.78
N GLN A 44 4.59 0.45 2.93
CA GLN A 44 5.98 0.84 3.10
C GLN A 44 6.86 -0.36 2.75
N ALA A 45 8.00 -0.08 2.13
CA ALA A 45 9.08 -1.00 1.95
C ALA A 45 9.35 -1.58 3.34
N LEU A 46 8.94 -2.84 3.50
CA LEU A 46 9.22 -3.58 4.70
C LEU A 46 9.82 -4.93 4.29
N SER A 47 10.52 -5.48 5.25
CA SER A 47 11.26 -6.72 5.20
C SER A 47 10.31 -7.92 5.36
N TYR A 48 9.72 -8.43 4.27
CA TYR A 48 8.69 -9.49 4.27
C TYR A 48 9.26 -10.91 4.13
N TYR A 49 10.19 -11.29 5.01
CA TYR A 49 10.91 -12.55 4.81
C TYR A 49 10.16 -13.78 5.32
N HIS A 50 9.20 -13.59 6.24
CA HIS A 50 8.36 -14.66 6.78
C HIS A 50 6.98 -14.60 6.14
N HIS A 51 6.58 -15.74 5.60
CA HIS A 51 5.32 -15.89 4.89
C HIS A 51 4.76 -17.28 5.16
N ASP A 52 3.45 -17.40 5.00
CA ASP A 52 2.78 -18.68 4.94
C ASP A 52 1.58 -18.59 4.01
N PHE A 53 1.19 -19.72 3.43
CA PHE A 53 0.08 -19.84 2.50
C PHE A 53 -1.04 -20.67 3.10
N GLY A 54 -2.29 -20.27 2.87
CA GLY A 54 -3.45 -21.04 3.31
C GLY A 54 -4.76 -20.43 2.86
N ASP A 55 -5.79 -21.23 2.67
CA ASP A 55 -7.14 -20.77 2.33
C ASP A 55 -7.85 -20.27 3.60
N LEU A 56 -7.72 -18.98 3.90
CA LEU A 56 -8.18 -18.41 5.18
C LEU A 56 -9.66 -18.04 5.16
N ASP A 57 -10.19 -17.66 3.99
CA ASP A 57 -11.58 -17.27 3.82
C ASP A 57 -12.48 -18.40 3.26
N ASN A 58 -11.91 -19.59 3.02
CA ASN A 58 -12.55 -20.81 2.55
C ASN A 58 -13.16 -20.69 1.15
N ASP A 59 -12.57 -19.88 0.28
CA ASP A 59 -13.02 -19.74 -1.11
C ASP A 59 -12.36 -20.75 -2.08
N GLY A 60 -11.36 -21.49 -1.60
CA GLY A 60 -10.66 -22.55 -2.32
C GLY A 60 -9.41 -22.09 -3.05
N ASP A 61 -8.98 -20.84 -2.89
CA ASP A 61 -7.67 -20.37 -3.31
C ASP A 61 -6.74 -20.07 -2.12
N MET A 62 -5.42 -20.02 -2.38
CA MET A 62 -4.43 -19.88 -1.32
C MET A 62 -4.14 -18.41 -1.05
N ASP A 63 -4.51 -17.93 0.14
CA ASP A 63 -4.13 -16.62 0.67
C ASP A 63 -2.70 -16.60 1.20
N ILE A 64 -2.22 -15.40 1.56
CA ILE A 64 -0.90 -15.21 2.17
C ILE A 64 -1.01 -14.42 3.47
N ILE A 65 -0.28 -14.87 4.49
CA ILE A 65 0.08 -14.03 5.64
C ILE A 65 1.56 -13.70 5.60
N LEU A 66 1.92 -12.44 5.88
CA LEU A 66 3.30 -11.99 5.96
C LEU A 66 3.62 -11.40 7.32
N GLY A 67 4.80 -11.74 7.83
CA GLY A 67 5.38 -11.12 9.01
C GLY A 67 6.46 -10.10 8.61
N SER A 68 6.33 -8.86 9.10
CA SER A 68 7.25 -7.80 8.73
C SER A 68 7.48 -6.81 9.86
N GLY A 69 8.62 -6.91 10.53
CA GLY A 69 8.97 -5.98 11.59
C GLY A 69 7.95 -5.98 12.73
N THR A 70 7.07 -4.98 12.74
CA THR A 70 5.97 -4.76 13.70
C THR A 70 4.58 -4.97 13.11
N TRP A 71 4.46 -5.48 11.89
CA TRP A 71 3.20 -5.60 11.13
C TRP A 71 3.02 -6.98 10.51
N GLU A 72 1.80 -7.49 10.61
CA GLU A 72 1.32 -8.69 9.92
C GLU A 72 0.37 -8.30 8.79
N TYR A 73 0.68 -8.71 7.58
CA TYR A 73 -0.16 -8.46 6.41
C TYR A 73 -0.93 -9.71 6.07
N TYR A 74 -2.25 -9.60 5.96
CA TYR A 74 -3.07 -10.62 5.34
C TYR A 74 -3.46 -10.17 3.95
N MET A 75 -3.15 -11.03 2.98
CA MET A 75 -3.44 -10.85 1.58
C MET A 75 -4.38 -11.94 1.10
N GLY A 76 -5.58 -11.51 0.74
CA GLY A 76 -6.57 -12.37 0.11
C GLY A 76 -6.18 -12.60 -1.34
N ASN A 77 -6.25 -13.84 -1.81
CA ASN A 77 -6.20 -14.13 -3.21
C ASN A 77 -7.60 -13.89 -3.80
N THR A 78 -7.63 -13.10 -4.86
CA THR A 78 -8.85 -12.67 -5.56
C THR A 78 -8.87 -13.22 -6.98
N GLY A 79 -7.83 -13.99 -7.33
CA GLY A 79 -7.60 -14.52 -8.65
C GLY A 79 -8.28 -15.87 -8.83
N ASN A 80 -7.53 -16.81 -9.38
CA ASN A 80 -7.91 -18.21 -9.39
C ASN A 80 -6.65 -19.05 -9.16
N PRO A 81 -6.76 -20.34 -8.80
CA PRO A 81 -5.58 -21.17 -8.51
C PRO A 81 -4.52 -21.10 -9.63
N SER A 82 -4.90 -21.22 -10.90
CA SER A 82 -3.92 -21.18 -12.01
C SER A 82 -3.37 -19.78 -12.34
N ASN A 83 -3.89 -18.71 -11.73
CA ASN A 83 -3.41 -17.34 -11.87
C ASN A 83 -3.79 -16.52 -10.62
N PRO A 84 -3.04 -16.69 -9.52
CA PRO A 84 -3.33 -16.02 -8.26
C PRO A 84 -3.17 -14.50 -8.39
N SER A 85 -3.98 -13.74 -7.64
CA SER A 85 -3.98 -12.28 -7.61
C SER A 85 -4.19 -11.79 -6.19
N TYR A 86 -3.14 -11.31 -5.55
CA TYR A 86 -3.16 -10.94 -4.14
C TYR A 86 -3.55 -9.49 -3.92
N GLN A 87 -4.43 -9.25 -2.95
CA GLN A 87 -4.80 -7.92 -2.46
C GLN A 87 -4.62 -7.84 -0.95
N ILE A 88 -4.04 -6.74 -0.46
CA ILE A 88 -3.94 -6.53 0.99
C ILE A 88 -5.33 -6.28 1.57
N ILE A 89 -5.79 -7.20 2.40
CA ILE A 89 -7.06 -7.09 3.12
C ILE A 89 -6.86 -6.31 4.41
N THR A 90 -5.75 -6.54 5.12
CA THR A 90 -5.38 -5.80 6.33
C THR A 90 -3.88 -5.92 6.63
N ASN A 91 -3.34 -4.94 7.35
CA ASN A 91 -1.96 -4.92 7.87
C ASN A 91 -1.87 -5.09 9.40
N GLN A 92 -2.99 -5.50 10.00
CA GLN A 92 -3.15 -5.82 11.42
C GLN A 92 -4.26 -6.87 11.56
N ILE A 93 -3.99 -8.09 11.09
CA ILE A 93 -4.99 -9.17 11.16
C ILE A 93 -5.33 -9.56 12.61
N VAL A 94 -4.41 -9.37 13.56
CA VAL A 94 -4.58 -9.74 14.98
C VAL A 94 -4.16 -8.64 15.97
N THR A 95 -4.69 -8.64 17.21
CA THR A 95 -4.33 -7.70 18.31
C THR A 95 -4.38 -8.40 19.68
N PRO A 96 -3.64 -7.97 20.75
CA PRO A 96 -2.83 -6.74 20.91
C PRO A 96 -1.31 -6.93 20.71
N PHE A 97 -0.63 -5.85 20.29
CA PHE A 97 0.80 -5.87 19.96
C PHE A 97 1.76 -5.67 21.14
N SER A 98 2.85 -6.45 21.11
CA SER A 98 4.14 -6.15 21.72
C SER A 98 4.77 -4.98 20.95
N THR A 99 4.74 -3.76 21.51
CA THR A 99 5.20 -2.54 20.82
C THR A 99 6.73 -2.40 20.71
N SER A 100 7.50 -3.49 20.64
CA SER A 100 8.97 -3.41 20.83
C SER A 100 9.87 -4.28 19.96
N THR A 101 9.34 -5.12 19.08
CA THR A 101 10.14 -6.10 18.34
C THR A 101 9.99 -5.93 16.83
N THR A 102 11.04 -6.31 16.10
CA THR A 102 11.19 -6.07 14.65
C THR A 102 11.16 -7.40 13.87
N TYR A 103 10.42 -8.39 14.35
CA TYR A 103 10.43 -9.74 13.79
C TYR A 103 9.14 -10.47 14.14
N GLN A 104 8.44 -10.91 13.10
CA GLN A 104 7.23 -11.71 13.21
C GLN A 104 7.35 -12.86 12.22
N ALA A 105 7.15 -14.08 12.72
CA ALA A 105 7.09 -15.29 11.90
C ALA A 105 5.68 -15.87 12.05
N PRO A 106 4.71 -15.48 11.21
CA PRO A 106 3.39 -16.09 11.22
C PRO A 106 3.44 -17.51 10.61
N CYS A 107 2.50 -18.34 11.03
CA CYS A 107 2.23 -19.66 10.48
C CYS A 107 0.75 -19.99 10.64
N PHE A 108 0.16 -20.68 9.67
CA PHE A 108 -1.19 -21.22 9.71
C PHE A 108 -1.18 -22.67 10.18
N CYS A 109 -2.16 -23.05 11.00
CA CYS A 109 -2.38 -24.45 11.37
C CYS A 109 -3.82 -24.64 11.86
N ASP A 110 -4.52 -25.67 11.38
CA ASP A 110 -5.78 -26.14 11.99
C ASP A 110 -5.45 -26.98 13.22
N ILE A 111 -5.00 -26.32 14.30
CA ILE A 111 -4.46 -27.01 15.49
C ILE A 111 -5.54 -27.84 16.18
N ASP A 112 -6.80 -27.45 16.04
CA ASP A 112 -7.93 -27.98 16.78
C ASP A 112 -8.84 -28.94 15.96
N ASN A 113 -8.51 -29.13 14.68
CA ASN A 113 -9.17 -29.98 13.70
C ASN A 113 -10.64 -29.60 13.47
N ASP A 114 -10.97 -28.31 13.49
CA ASP A 114 -12.31 -27.81 13.18
C ASP A 114 -12.51 -27.40 11.70
N SER A 115 -11.46 -27.55 10.90
CA SER A 115 -11.38 -27.26 9.46
C SER A 115 -11.30 -25.78 9.09
N ASP A 116 -10.96 -24.90 10.03
CA ASP A 116 -10.42 -23.58 9.71
C ASP A 116 -8.95 -23.43 10.13
N LEU A 117 -8.23 -22.54 9.46
CA LEU A 117 -6.81 -22.29 9.74
C LEU A 117 -6.69 -21.23 10.83
N ASP A 118 -5.95 -21.54 11.89
CA ASP A 118 -5.59 -20.60 12.96
C ASP A 118 -4.27 -19.89 12.71
N ILE A 119 -4.03 -18.80 13.43
CA ILE A 119 -2.80 -18.01 13.31
C ILE A 119 -1.91 -18.20 14.53
N PHE A 120 -0.68 -18.62 14.27
CA PHE A 120 0.42 -18.63 15.23
C PHE A 120 1.46 -17.59 14.87
N ILE A 121 1.96 -16.83 15.85
CA ILE A 121 2.98 -15.80 15.61
C ILE A 121 4.17 -16.02 16.53
N GLY A 122 5.34 -16.24 15.92
CA GLY A 122 6.63 -16.15 16.59
C GLY A 122 7.11 -14.70 16.69
N ASP A 123 7.44 -14.26 17.90
CA ASP A 123 8.03 -12.93 18.16
C ASP A 123 9.49 -13.06 18.61
N LYS A 124 10.34 -12.11 18.21
CA LYS A 124 11.75 -12.07 18.64
C LYS A 124 11.85 -11.77 20.14
N TYR A 125 12.40 -12.74 20.88
CA TYR A 125 12.49 -12.73 22.35
C TYR A 125 11.12 -12.79 23.06
N GLY A 126 10.05 -13.05 22.31
CA GLY A 126 8.70 -13.22 22.82
C GLY A 126 8.25 -14.67 22.79
N PRO A 127 7.14 -14.99 23.44
CA PRO A 127 6.52 -16.30 23.29
C PRO A 127 5.85 -16.44 21.92
N ILE A 128 5.42 -17.67 21.60
CA ILE A 128 4.49 -17.91 20.50
C ILE A 128 3.09 -17.49 20.95
N LEU A 129 2.43 -16.69 20.12
CA LEU A 129 1.05 -16.28 20.29
C LEU A 129 0.14 -17.21 19.48
N PHE A 130 -1.00 -17.61 20.04
CA PHE A 130 -2.02 -18.40 19.37
C PHE A 130 -3.33 -17.62 19.27
N PHE A 131 -3.80 -17.42 18.04
CA PHE A 131 -5.05 -16.77 17.70
C PHE A 131 -5.95 -17.74 16.97
N GLU A 132 -7.13 -17.97 17.54
CA GLU A 132 -8.10 -18.84 16.91
C GLU A 132 -8.99 -18.08 15.94
N ASN A 133 -9.28 -18.73 14.82
CA ASN A 133 -10.11 -18.25 13.76
C ASN A 133 -11.59 -18.41 14.13
N PHE A 134 -12.33 -17.32 14.00
CA PHE A 134 -13.79 -17.29 14.12
C PHE A 134 -14.39 -16.55 12.92
N SER A 135 -13.67 -16.55 11.81
CA SER A 135 -14.05 -15.84 10.60
C SER A 135 -15.30 -16.45 9.98
N THR A 136 -16.00 -15.63 9.23
CA THR A 136 -17.15 -16.00 8.42
C THR A 136 -16.96 -15.37 7.04
N PRO A 137 -17.66 -15.85 6.00
CA PRO A 137 -17.53 -15.27 4.66
C PRO A 137 -17.79 -13.76 4.58
N ASP A 138 -18.52 -13.19 5.54
CA ASP A 138 -18.85 -11.76 5.59
C ASP A 138 -17.98 -10.97 6.61
N SER A 139 -17.12 -11.63 7.39
CA SER A 139 -16.38 -10.99 8.49
C SER A 139 -15.21 -11.84 8.97
N MET A 140 -14.00 -11.29 8.88
CA MET A 140 -12.79 -11.86 9.47
C MET A 140 -12.69 -11.56 10.97
N LEU A 141 -12.42 -12.57 11.80
CA LEU A 141 -12.30 -12.41 13.25
C LEU A 141 -11.33 -13.44 13.84
N PHE A 142 -10.22 -12.95 14.38
CA PHE A 142 -9.27 -13.76 15.15
C PHE A 142 -9.29 -13.35 16.63
N ILE A 143 -9.22 -14.32 17.52
CA ILE A 143 -9.23 -14.09 18.97
C ILE A 143 -7.97 -14.69 19.59
N LEU A 144 -7.20 -13.87 20.32
CA LEU A 144 -6.06 -14.37 21.10
C LEU A 144 -6.56 -15.35 22.17
N VAL A 145 -6.20 -16.63 22.02
CA VAL A 145 -6.53 -17.70 22.97
C VAL A 145 -5.40 -17.89 23.98
N ASP A 146 -4.15 -17.90 23.50
CA ASP A 146 -2.96 -18.01 24.35
C ASP A 146 -1.87 -17.02 23.96
N SER A 147 -1.47 -16.16 24.91
CA SER A 147 -0.36 -15.21 24.73
C SER A 147 1.01 -15.82 25.01
N ALA A 148 1.06 -17.09 25.40
CA ALA A 148 2.28 -17.81 25.71
C ALA A 148 2.15 -19.31 25.39
N PHE A 149 1.66 -19.62 24.18
CA PHE A 149 1.44 -20.98 23.70
C PHE A 149 2.71 -21.84 23.88
N VAL A 150 3.86 -21.27 23.51
CA VAL A 150 5.18 -21.72 23.96
C VAL A 150 6.00 -20.52 24.40
N ASP A 151 6.57 -20.56 25.61
CA ASP A 151 7.42 -19.49 26.12
C ASP A 151 8.89 -19.67 25.70
N LEU A 152 9.34 -18.79 24.80
CA LEU A 152 10.68 -18.78 24.22
C LEU A 152 11.37 -17.45 24.52
N SER A 153 11.57 -17.17 25.80
CA SER A 153 12.14 -15.89 26.30
C SER A 153 13.51 -15.42 25.74
N THR A 154 14.14 -16.12 24.78
CA THR A 154 15.46 -15.76 24.24
C THR A 154 15.70 -15.97 22.74
N SER A 155 14.77 -16.53 21.96
CA SER A 155 15.03 -16.90 20.55
C SER A 155 14.30 -16.02 19.52
N LYS A 156 14.72 -16.18 18.25
CA LYS A 156 14.03 -15.72 17.03
C LYS A 156 13.44 -17.00 16.39
N PRO A 157 12.20 -17.41 16.75
CA PRO A 157 11.63 -18.67 16.28
C PRO A 157 10.97 -18.51 14.91
N THR A 158 11.25 -19.45 14.03
CA THR A 158 10.43 -19.79 12.84
C THR A 158 9.63 -21.04 13.17
N LEU A 159 8.38 -21.11 12.72
CA LEU A 159 7.46 -22.18 13.10
C LEU A 159 7.14 -23.04 11.90
N ASP A 160 6.91 -24.31 12.18
CA ASP A 160 6.16 -25.22 11.33
C ASP A 160 5.41 -26.24 12.19
N PHE A 161 4.18 -26.58 11.77
CA PHE A 161 3.32 -27.56 12.42
C PHE A 161 3.11 -28.76 11.51
N VAL A 162 3.33 -29.96 12.05
CA VAL A 162 3.22 -31.20 11.27
C VAL A 162 2.80 -32.35 12.16
N ASP A 163 1.88 -33.20 11.70
CA ASP A 163 1.61 -34.50 12.33
C ASP A 163 2.73 -35.48 11.95
N ILE A 164 3.84 -35.40 12.67
CA ILE A 164 5.09 -36.12 12.33
C ILE A 164 5.06 -37.60 12.73
N ASP A 165 4.10 -38.02 13.56
CA ASP A 165 3.96 -39.41 13.99
C ASP A 165 2.61 -40.07 13.69
N GLY A 166 1.76 -39.38 12.94
CA GLY A 166 0.53 -39.89 12.35
C GLY A 166 -0.55 -40.22 13.38
N ASP A 167 -0.62 -39.43 14.46
CA ASP A 167 -1.60 -39.61 15.53
C ASP A 167 -2.82 -38.66 15.45
N ASP A 168 -2.95 -37.97 14.32
CA ASP A 168 -4.00 -36.99 13.97
C ASP A 168 -3.96 -35.73 14.85
N ASP A 169 -2.80 -35.40 15.45
CA ASP A 169 -2.56 -34.11 16.07
C ASP A 169 -1.23 -33.47 15.60
N PHE A 170 -1.20 -32.13 15.52
CA PHE A 170 -0.04 -31.43 15.01
C PHE A 170 1.02 -31.28 16.10
N ASP A 171 2.25 -31.66 15.80
CA ASP A 171 3.46 -31.34 16.56
C ASP A 171 4.07 -30.02 16.08
N LEU A 172 4.92 -29.41 16.91
CA LEU A 172 5.53 -28.12 16.62
C LEU A 172 7.06 -28.21 16.49
N PHE A 173 7.57 -27.78 15.34
CA PHE A 173 8.99 -27.58 15.10
C PHE A 173 9.33 -26.10 15.06
N LEU A 174 10.46 -25.75 15.68
CA LEU A 174 10.93 -24.38 15.76
C LEU A 174 12.37 -24.26 15.28
N GLY A 175 12.58 -23.45 14.24
CA GLY A 175 13.92 -23.03 13.86
C GLY A 175 14.39 -21.88 14.73
N ILE A 176 15.60 -22.01 15.28
CA ILE A 176 16.14 -21.02 16.22
C ILE A 176 17.22 -20.18 15.54
N GLY A 177 16.93 -18.89 15.36
CA GLY A 177 17.83 -17.96 14.67
C GLY A 177 18.68 -17.03 15.55
N TRP A 178 18.61 -17.10 16.88
CA TRP A 178 19.41 -16.27 17.79
C TRP A 178 19.47 -16.93 19.17
N THR A 179 20.61 -16.82 19.87
CA THR A 179 20.98 -17.36 21.21
C THR A 179 19.93 -18.15 22.04
N PRO A 180 20.29 -19.27 22.70
CA PRO A 180 21.66 -19.72 23.00
C PRO A 180 22.26 -20.71 21.99
N ALA A 181 21.45 -21.30 21.10
CA ALA A 181 21.89 -22.15 19.99
C ALA A 181 21.25 -21.59 18.70
N THR A 182 22.08 -21.24 17.72
CA THR A 182 21.65 -20.71 16.42
C THR A 182 21.66 -21.84 15.40
N GLY A 183 20.74 -21.83 14.44
CA GLY A 183 20.74 -22.80 13.34
C GLY A 183 20.26 -24.20 13.73
N VAL A 184 19.62 -24.37 14.89
CA VAL A 184 19.11 -25.66 15.37
C VAL A 184 17.59 -25.70 15.33
N LEU A 185 17.03 -26.92 15.36
CA LEU A 185 15.61 -27.17 15.48
C LEU A 185 15.23 -27.62 16.90
N TYR A 186 14.25 -26.95 17.49
CA TYR A 186 13.57 -27.40 18.70
C TYR A 186 12.32 -28.16 18.28
N PHE A 187 12.04 -29.27 18.95
CA PHE A 187 10.88 -30.13 18.69
C PHE A 187 10.01 -30.21 19.95
N TYR A 188 8.74 -29.83 19.80
CA TYR A 188 7.70 -29.91 20.80
C TYR A 188 6.68 -30.94 20.34
N ARG A 189 6.54 -32.01 21.12
CA ARG A 189 5.52 -33.01 20.89
C ARG A 189 4.22 -32.62 21.57
N ASN A 190 3.14 -32.60 20.84
CA ASN A 190 1.80 -32.53 21.37
C ASN A 190 1.46 -33.89 22.03
N ASN A 191 1.24 -33.87 23.34
CA ASN A 191 0.78 -35.07 24.08
C ASN A 191 -0.70 -34.95 24.45
N GLY A 192 -1.36 -33.95 23.91
CA GLY A 192 -2.73 -33.56 24.20
C GLY A 192 -3.71 -34.24 23.26
N THR A 193 -4.57 -33.41 22.69
CA THR A 193 -5.49 -33.73 21.60
C THR A 193 -5.60 -32.47 20.74
N PRO A 194 -6.08 -32.54 19.49
CA PRO A 194 -6.27 -31.33 18.67
C PRO A 194 -7.04 -30.23 19.42
N GLN A 195 -8.18 -30.55 20.06
CA GLN A 195 -8.99 -29.54 20.77
C GLN A 195 -8.38 -29.02 22.08
N MET A 196 -7.26 -29.58 22.53
CA MET A 196 -6.58 -29.18 23.75
C MET A 196 -5.10 -29.56 23.63
N PRO A 197 -4.34 -28.83 22.80
CA PRO A 197 -2.94 -29.14 22.53
C PRO A 197 -2.11 -29.01 23.81
N ASP A 198 -1.17 -29.94 24.02
CA ASP A 198 -0.24 -29.94 25.14
C ASP A 198 1.20 -30.10 24.63
N MET A 199 1.79 -28.96 24.25
CA MET A 199 3.12 -28.87 23.65
C MET A 199 4.22 -29.13 24.68
N ILE A 200 4.87 -30.29 24.59
CA ILE A 200 5.97 -30.70 25.47
C ILE A 200 7.29 -30.70 24.70
N LEU A 201 8.24 -29.86 25.13
CA LEU A 201 9.60 -29.86 24.57
C LEU A 201 10.22 -31.26 24.70
N GLU A 202 10.47 -31.89 23.56
CA GLU A 202 11.09 -33.20 23.45
C GLU A 202 12.60 -33.07 23.18
N SER A 203 13.00 -32.14 22.31
CA SER A 203 14.40 -31.90 21.98
C SER A 203 14.70 -30.44 21.67
N GLU A 204 15.85 -29.93 22.12
CA GLU A 204 16.41 -28.63 21.72
C GLU A 204 17.41 -28.74 20.55
N TYR A 205 17.66 -29.97 20.09
CA TYR A 205 18.61 -30.31 19.02
C TYR A 205 18.04 -31.51 18.26
N PHE A 206 16.89 -31.31 17.60
CA PHE A 206 16.25 -32.37 16.84
C PHE A 206 17.24 -33.00 15.85
N GLU A 207 17.39 -34.33 15.92
CA GLU A 207 18.36 -35.13 15.16
C GLU A 207 19.82 -34.61 15.16
N SER A 208 20.20 -33.79 16.14
CA SER A 208 21.48 -33.07 16.16
C SER A 208 21.74 -32.21 14.90
N ILE A 209 20.67 -31.77 14.22
CA ILE A 209 20.74 -30.91 13.05
C ILE A 209 21.18 -29.50 13.46
N ASP A 210 22.16 -28.96 12.74
CA ASP A 210 22.69 -27.61 12.91
C ASP A 210 23.07 -27.07 11.52
N VAL A 211 22.24 -26.16 11.00
CA VAL A 211 22.43 -25.50 9.70
C VAL A 211 23.29 -24.23 9.81
N GLY A 212 23.82 -23.94 11.01
CA GLY A 212 24.70 -22.81 11.31
C GLY A 212 23.99 -21.66 12.03
N ASP A 213 23.13 -20.94 11.32
CA ASP A 213 22.35 -19.83 11.89
C ASP A 213 21.00 -19.66 11.17
N ASN A 214 20.01 -19.08 11.86
CA ASN A 214 18.65 -18.81 11.36
C ASN A 214 17.98 -20.01 10.68
N ALA A 215 17.88 -21.13 11.39
CA ALA A 215 17.11 -22.27 10.91
C ALA A 215 15.65 -21.87 10.64
N SER A 216 15.09 -22.31 9.52
CA SER A 216 13.69 -22.16 9.17
C SER A 216 13.14 -23.48 8.63
N PRO A 217 12.51 -24.32 9.48
CA PRO A 217 11.98 -25.61 9.06
C PRO A 217 10.76 -25.44 8.18
N GLU A 218 10.56 -26.44 7.32
CA GLU A 218 9.39 -26.67 6.48
C GLU A 218 9.28 -28.18 6.22
N PHE A 219 8.10 -28.76 6.44
CA PHE A 219 7.80 -30.16 6.16
C PHE A 219 6.91 -30.30 4.93
N CYS A 220 7.28 -31.18 4.00
CA CYS A 220 6.55 -31.37 2.75
C CYS A 220 6.77 -32.78 2.21
N ASP A 221 5.70 -33.45 1.76
CA ASP A 221 5.78 -34.72 1.02
C ASP A 221 6.17 -34.45 -0.44
N ILE A 222 7.46 -34.14 -0.66
CA ILE A 222 7.98 -33.62 -1.94
C ILE A 222 8.18 -34.69 -3.02
N ASP A 223 8.19 -35.96 -2.63
CA ASP A 223 8.31 -37.11 -3.51
C ASP A 223 7.05 -38.01 -3.53
N ASN A 224 5.97 -37.53 -2.88
CA ASN A 224 4.63 -38.08 -2.93
C ASN A 224 4.57 -39.55 -2.51
N ASP A 225 5.37 -39.91 -1.51
CA ASP A 225 5.45 -41.27 -0.97
C ASP A 225 4.56 -41.48 0.28
N GLY A 226 3.96 -40.37 0.77
CA GLY A 226 2.98 -40.34 1.84
C GLY A 226 3.57 -40.05 3.21
N ASP A 227 4.82 -39.58 3.28
CA ASP A 227 5.43 -39.07 4.50
C ASP A 227 6.09 -37.70 4.30
N TYR A 228 6.39 -37.01 5.41
CA TYR A 228 6.89 -35.63 5.36
C TYR A 228 8.41 -35.60 5.36
N ASP A 229 8.99 -35.02 4.30
CA ASP A 229 10.39 -34.65 4.24
C ASP A 229 10.69 -33.34 4.97
N LEU A 230 11.95 -33.12 5.36
CA LEU A 230 12.38 -31.92 6.09
C LEU A 230 13.28 -31.01 5.24
N PHE A 231 12.81 -29.78 5.07
CA PHE A 231 13.54 -28.68 4.46
C PHE A 231 13.90 -27.63 5.51
N ILE A 232 15.10 -27.06 5.41
CA ILE A 232 15.58 -26.08 6.40
C ILE A 232 16.29 -24.93 5.69
N GLY A 233 15.68 -23.75 5.73
CA GLY A 233 16.33 -22.50 5.37
C GLY A 233 17.37 -22.07 6.41
N CYS A 234 18.35 -21.27 6.02
CA CYS A 234 19.41 -20.81 6.90
C CYS A 234 20.00 -19.45 6.48
N GLU A 235 20.82 -18.86 7.35
CA GLU A 235 21.35 -17.50 7.19
C GLU A 235 22.11 -17.29 5.87
N ASN A 236 22.76 -18.30 5.33
CA ASN A 236 23.53 -18.15 4.09
C ASN A 236 22.67 -18.12 2.80
N GLY A 237 21.33 -18.21 2.92
CA GLY A 237 20.40 -18.17 1.79
C GLY A 237 20.17 -19.51 1.08
N THR A 238 20.80 -20.61 1.52
CA THR A 238 20.62 -21.95 0.93
C THR A 238 19.52 -22.75 1.63
N VAL A 239 18.96 -23.76 0.97
CA VAL A 239 17.98 -24.69 1.57
C VAL A 239 18.63 -26.05 1.77
N TRP A 240 18.59 -26.55 3.01
CA TRP A 240 18.99 -27.92 3.36
C TRP A 240 17.80 -28.86 3.21
N TYR A 241 18.08 -30.09 2.78
CA TYR A 241 17.07 -31.12 2.55
C TYR A 241 17.49 -32.44 3.20
N TYR A 242 16.55 -33.01 3.93
CA TYR A 242 16.62 -34.32 4.56
C TYR A 242 15.40 -35.13 4.09
N GLU A 243 15.67 -36.25 3.42
CA GLU A 243 14.64 -37.21 2.99
C GLU A 243 14.24 -38.06 4.20
N ASN A 244 12.95 -38.20 4.46
CA ASN A 244 12.44 -39.18 5.38
C ASN A 244 12.39 -40.53 4.69
N ILE A 245 13.42 -41.35 4.91
CA ILE A 245 13.47 -42.71 4.33
C ILE A 245 12.64 -43.74 5.13
N GLY A 246 11.82 -43.24 6.06
CA GLY A 246 11.04 -43.98 7.04
C GLY A 246 9.62 -44.29 6.56
N ASP A 247 8.64 -43.92 7.39
CA ASP A 247 7.23 -43.84 7.03
C ASP A 247 6.57 -42.67 7.80
N SER A 248 5.30 -42.40 7.50
CA SER A 248 4.50 -41.31 8.10
C SER A 248 4.29 -41.40 9.62
N VAL A 249 4.77 -42.45 10.27
CA VAL A 249 4.63 -42.68 11.73
C VAL A 249 6.00 -42.80 12.40
N ASN A 250 6.98 -43.35 11.69
CA ASN A 250 8.32 -43.63 12.19
C ASN A 250 9.33 -42.99 11.24
N TYR A 251 9.42 -41.67 11.30
CA TYR A 251 10.38 -40.89 10.51
C TYR A 251 11.83 -41.39 10.72
N ASP A 252 12.63 -41.33 9.65
CA ASP A 252 14.08 -41.59 9.65
C ASP A 252 14.75 -40.64 8.64
N PHE A 253 15.17 -39.46 9.12
CA PHE A 253 15.73 -38.42 8.25
C PHE A 253 17.16 -38.71 7.81
N GLU A 254 17.39 -38.87 6.49
CA GLU A 254 18.70 -38.95 5.86
C GLU A 254 19.09 -37.61 5.23
N TYR A 255 20.25 -37.07 5.60
CA TYR A 255 20.77 -35.84 4.98
C TYR A 255 21.09 -36.06 3.50
N MET A 256 20.47 -35.26 2.64
CA MET A 256 20.65 -35.34 1.18
C MET A 256 21.56 -34.24 0.66
N THR A 257 21.25 -32.98 0.99
CA THR A 257 22.01 -31.82 0.48
C THR A 257 21.80 -30.58 1.35
N ASN A 258 22.73 -29.63 1.28
CA ASN A 258 22.61 -28.29 1.85
C ASN A 258 22.39 -27.22 0.77
N PHE A 259 22.08 -27.65 -0.44
CA PHE A 259 21.88 -26.80 -1.61
C PHE A 259 20.79 -27.39 -2.49
N TYR A 260 19.61 -27.59 -1.89
CA TYR A 260 18.44 -28.15 -2.56
C TYR A 260 18.00 -27.23 -3.71
N GLY A 261 17.65 -27.83 -4.86
CA GLY A 261 17.26 -27.09 -6.07
C GLY A 261 18.34 -26.15 -6.65
N GLU A 262 19.59 -26.21 -6.17
CA GLU A 262 20.61 -25.18 -6.44
C GLU A 262 20.17 -23.75 -6.04
N ILE A 263 19.30 -23.63 -5.02
CA ILE A 263 18.73 -22.37 -4.57
C ILE A 263 19.65 -21.66 -3.58
N ASP A 264 19.98 -20.40 -3.90
CA ASP A 264 20.67 -19.44 -3.04
C ASP A 264 19.98 -18.08 -3.17
N VAL A 265 19.26 -17.69 -2.13
CA VAL A 265 18.55 -16.40 -2.06
C VAL A 265 19.39 -15.27 -1.45
N GLY A 266 20.68 -15.53 -1.25
CA GLY A 266 21.68 -14.60 -0.75
C GLY A 266 21.81 -14.58 0.76
N ASN A 267 20.72 -14.31 1.49
CA ASN A 267 20.75 -14.23 2.95
C ASN A 267 19.38 -14.60 3.55
N MET A 268 19.41 -15.38 4.63
CA MET A 268 18.27 -15.95 5.37
C MET A 268 17.14 -16.50 4.49
N SER A 269 17.30 -17.73 4.00
CA SER A 269 16.22 -18.45 3.32
C SER A 269 15.12 -18.86 4.30
N VAL A 270 13.86 -18.66 3.88
CA VAL A 270 12.65 -19.15 4.55
C VAL A 270 11.82 -19.90 3.50
N PRO A 271 11.99 -21.23 3.36
CA PRO A 271 11.25 -22.00 2.37
C PRO A 271 9.80 -22.26 2.81
N ARG A 272 8.88 -22.27 1.84
CA ARG A 272 7.49 -22.72 1.97
C ARG A 272 7.07 -23.48 0.71
N PHE A 273 6.35 -24.58 0.86
CA PHE A 273 5.81 -25.35 -0.25
C PHE A 273 4.29 -25.21 -0.34
N CYS A 274 3.77 -24.96 -1.53
CA CYS A 274 2.34 -25.02 -1.79
C CYS A 274 2.08 -25.38 -3.27
N ASP A 275 0.97 -26.04 -3.55
CA ASP A 275 0.49 -26.27 -4.93
C ASP A 275 -0.24 -25.01 -5.39
N ILE A 276 0.52 -24.01 -5.86
CA ILE A 276 -0.06 -22.69 -6.12
C ILE A 276 -0.97 -22.70 -7.35
N ASP A 277 -0.69 -23.55 -8.35
CA ASP A 277 -1.42 -23.58 -9.61
C ASP A 277 -2.43 -24.74 -9.75
N ALA A 278 -2.57 -25.52 -8.67
CA ALA A 278 -3.48 -26.66 -8.51
C ALA A 278 -3.24 -27.78 -9.53
N ASP A 279 -1.98 -28.01 -9.92
CA ASP A 279 -1.59 -29.07 -10.84
C ASP A 279 -1.25 -30.40 -10.14
N GLY A 280 -1.23 -30.39 -8.81
CA GLY A 280 -1.04 -31.53 -7.95
C GLY A 280 0.41 -31.79 -7.56
N ASP A 281 1.34 -30.90 -7.89
CA ASP A 281 2.69 -30.90 -7.34
C ASP A 281 3.01 -29.63 -6.54
N TYR A 282 4.02 -29.72 -5.66
CA TYR A 282 4.37 -28.61 -4.77
C TYR A 282 5.36 -27.66 -5.45
N ASP A 283 5.00 -26.39 -5.49
CA ASP A 283 5.89 -25.28 -5.83
C ASP A 283 6.65 -24.76 -4.62
N LEU A 284 7.73 -24.01 -4.85
CA LEU A 284 8.60 -23.52 -3.79
C LEU A 284 8.69 -21.98 -3.77
N PHE A 285 8.36 -21.43 -2.61
CA PHE A 285 8.52 -20.02 -2.27
C PHE A 285 9.63 -19.87 -1.24
N VAL A 286 10.54 -18.93 -1.45
CA VAL A 286 11.68 -18.71 -0.54
C VAL A 286 11.81 -17.23 -0.21
N GLY A 287 11.54 -16.88 1.05
CA GLY A 287 11.76 -15.55 1.59
C GLY A 287 13.25 -15.30 1.83
N ASN A 288 13.72 -14.05 1.72
CA ASN A 288 15.15 -13.72 1.88
C ASN A 288 15.43 -12.42 2.67
N GLU A 289 16.19 -12.47 3.78
CA GLU A 289 16.59 -11.24 4.51
C GLU A 289 17.58 -10.37 3.71
N SER A 290 17.24 -9.13 3.34
CA SER A 290 18.20 -8.25 2.66
C SER A 290 19.42 -7.99 3.56
N ALA A 291 20.60 -8.34 3.05
CA ALA A 291 21.87 -8.17 3.74
C ALA A 291 22.27 -6.68 3.82
N GLY A 292 21.63 -5.93 4.72
CA GLY A 292 22.04 -4.61 5.20
C GLY A 292 22.16 -3.51 4.13
N TYR A 293 21.13 -2.67 4.02
CA TYR A 293 21.17 -1.23 3.67
C TYR A 293 22.18 -0.71 2.63
N THR A 294 22.64 -1.50 1.65
CA THR A 294 23.67 -1.02 0.72
C THR A 294 23.25 -0.92 -0.72
N ASN A 295 22.17 -1.60 -1.16
CA ASN A 295 21.73 -1.55 -2.56
C ASN A 295 20.22 -1.35 -2.79
N GLY A 296 19.41 -1.08 -1.75
CA GLY A 296 18.00 -0.68 -1.92
C GLY A 296 17.05 -1.80 -2.37
N PHE A 297 17.40 -3.06 -2.15
CA PHE A 297 16.45 -4.17 -2.17
C PHE A 297 16.14 -4.53 -0.72
N GLU A 298 14.87 -4.53 -0.35
CA GLU A 298 14.40 -5.04 0.93
C GLU A 298 14.06 -6.53 0.77
N GLY A 299 13.14 -7.05 1.57
CA GLY A 299 12.82 -8.45 1.56
C GLY A 299 11.78 -8.89 0.61
N ASP A 300 12.12 -9.94 -0.14
CA ASP A 300 11.24 -10.49 -1.14
C ASP A 300 10.93 -11.96 -0.88
N ILE A 301 9.84 -12.41 -1.49
CA ILE A 301 9.54 -13.82 -1.69
C ILE A 301 9.95 -14.16 -3.11
N ILE A 302 10.86 -15.13 -3.23
CA ILE A 302 11.34 -15.63 -4.51
C ILE A 302 10.53 -16.88 -4.84
N PHE A 303 9.97 -16.94 -6.04
CA PHE A 303 9.13 -18.04 -6.49
C PHE A 303 9.86 -18.92 -7.50
N TYR A 304 9.86 -20.23 -7.22
CA TYR A 304 10.32 -21.27 -8.11
C TYR A 304 9.16 -22.22 -8.41
N ARG A 305 8.81 -22.36 -9.69
CA ARG A 305 7.80 -23.31 -10.12
C ARG A 305 8.40 -24.70 -10.25
N ASN A 306 7.73 -25.71 -9.74
CA ASN A 306 8.01 -27.08 -10.05
C ASN A 306 7.51 -27.39 -11.47
N ILE A 307 8.43 -27.71 -12.36
CA ILE A 307 8.14 -28.13 -13.75
C ILE A 307 8.32 -29.64 -13.92
N GLY A 308 8.44 -30.36 -12.80
CA GLY A 308 8.69 -31.77 -12.69
C GLY A 308 7.40 -32.58 -12.64
N THR A 309 7.30 -33.43 -11.61
CA THR A 309 6.11 -34.22 -11.28
C THR A 309 5.99 -34.29 -9.76
N PRO A 310 4.82 -34.68 -9.21
CA PRO A 310 4.67 -34.88 -7.76
C PRO A 310 5.71 -35.84 -7.16
N ASP A 311 6.11 -36.88 -7.91
CA ASP A 311 7.09 -37.88 -7.43
C ASP A 311 8.56 -37.47 -7.65
N SER A 312 8.83 -36.30 -8.25
CA SER A 312 10.19 -35.86 -8.62
C SER A 312 10.19 -34.38 -8.97
N ALA A 313 10.30 -33.54 -7.94
CA ALA A 313 10.36 -32.10 -8.09
C ALA A 313 11.53 -31.64 -8.98
N ASN A 314 11.29 -30.60 -9.80
CA ASN A 314 12.30 -29.92 -10.60
C ASN A 314 11.97 -28.43 -10.70
N PHE A 315 12.69 -27.60 -9.95
CA PHE A 315 12.38 -26.18 -9.81
C PHE A 315 12.99 -25.31 -10.92
N GLU A 316 12.16 -24.44 -11.50
CA GLU A 316 12.56 -23.36 -12.40
C GLU A 316 12.28 -22.00 -11.73
N PHE A 317 13.27 -21.11 -11.73
CA PHE A 317 13.10 -19.74 -11.22
C PHE A 317 12.05 -18.98 -12.04
N VAL A 318 11.05 -18.41 -11.36
CA VAL A 318 9.99 -17.60 -11.98
C VAL A 318 10.24 -16.12 -11.74
N THR A 319 10.32 -15.70 -10.48
CA THR A 319 10.53 -14.29 -10.10
C THR A 319 11.23 -14.17 -8.77
N ALA A 320 12.01 -13.11 -8.59
CA ALA A 320 12.65 -12.78 -7.33
C ALA A 320 11.79 -11.90 -6.43
N GLN A 321 10.60 -11.49 -6.88
CA GLN A 321 9.75 -10.48 -6.25
C GLN A 321 8.28 -10.87 -6.38
N TYR A 322 7.89 -12.04 -5.87
CA TYR A 322 6.57 -12.64 -6.13
C TYR A 322 5.39 -11.69 -5.85
N LEU A 323 5.50 -10.86 -4.81
CA LEU A 323 4.43 -9.95 -4.39
C LEU A 323 4.63 -8.50 -4.84
N PHE A 324 5.78 -8.15 -5.44
CA PHE A 324 6.12 -6.81 -5.95
C PHE A 324 5.78 -5.62 -5.00
N MET A 325 5.68 -5.86 -3.69
CA MET A 325 5.31 -4.82 -2.72
C MET A 325 6.46 -3.87 -2.38
N ASP A 326 7.71 -4.29 -2.62
CA ASP A 326 8.89 -3.43 -2.52
C ASP A 326 9.18 -2.76 -3.87
N MET A 327 8.22 -1.98 -4.36
CA MET A 327 8.53 -0.99 -5.39
C MET A 327 9.38 0.09 -4.73
N SER A 328 10.69 -0.11 -4.72
CA SER A 328 11.66 0.89 -4.27
C SER A 328 11.28 2.27 -4.80
N ALA A 329 10.79 3.09 -3.88
CA ALA A 329 9.77 4.06 -4.21
C ALA A 329 10.39 5.40 -4.47
N SER A 330 10.26 5.79 -5.72
CA SER A 330 11.17 6.77 -6.25
C SER A 330 10.73 7.26 -7.63
N SER A 331 9.44 7.23 -7.95
CA SER A 331 8.96 7.89 -9.16
C SER A 331 7.56 8.44 -8.96
N GLY A 332 7.25 9.52 -9.67
CA GLY A 332 5.88 9.99 -9.76
C GLY A 332 5.05 8.90 -10.43
N PRO A 333 4.00 8.37 -9.78
CA PRO A 333 3.05 7.50 -10.45
C PRO A 333 2.47 8.25 -11.65
N VAL A 334 2.14 7.51 -12.70
CA VAL A 334 1.36 8.01 -13.81
C VAL A 334 0.18 7.08 -14.00
N ILE A 335 -1.03 7.64 -14.06
CA ILE A 335 -2.23 6.89 -14.42
C ILE A 335 -2.69 7.37 -15.79
N CYS A 336 -2.69 6.46 -16.76
CA CYS A 336 -3.09 6.77 -18.14
C CYS A 336 -3.55 5.51 -18.86
N ASP A 337 -4.49 5.66 -19.79
CA ASP A 337 -4.88 4.61 -20.74
C ASP A 337 -3.77 4.50 -21.82
N ILE A 338 -2.81 3.61 -21.60
CA ILE A 338 -1.61 3.49 -22.43
C ILE A 338 -1.85 2.66 -23.69
N ASP A 339 -2.80 1.74 -23.64
CA ASP A 339 -3.11 0.83 -24.75
C ASP A 339 -4.46 1.12 -25.43
N ASN A 340 -5.10 2.22 -25.04
CA ASN A 340 -6.35 2.75 -25.57
C ASN A 340 -7.48 1.71 -25.53
N ASP A 341 -7.53 0.94 -24.44
CA ASP A 341 -8.56 -0.06 -24.19
C ASP A 341 -9.75 0.51 -23.40
N GLY A 342 -9.62 1.75 -22.91
CA GLY A 342 -10.63 2.47 -22.15
C GLY A 342 -10.54 2.29 -20.63
N LEU A 343 -9.53 1.57 -20.14
CA LEU A 343 -9.10 1.54 -18.74
C LEU A 343 -7.78 2.29 -18.61
N THR A 344 -7.51 2.82 -17.42
CA THR A 344 -6.24 3.50 -17.13
C THR A 344 -5.30 2.57 -16.39
N GLU A 345 -4.06 2.47 -16.85
CA GLU A 345 -2.99 1.70 -16.21
C GLU A 345 -2.21 2.58 -15.23
N LEU A 346 -1.58 1.97 -14.24
CA LEU A 346 -0.65 2.64 -13.34
C LEU A 346 0.78 2.31 -13.75
N LEU A 347 1.58 3.34 -14.02
CA LEU A 347 2.99 3.23 -14.35
C LEU A 347 3.85 3.81 -13.23
N VAL A 348 4.88 3.08 -12.82
CA VAL A 348 5.77 3.47 -11.72
C VAL A 348 7.23 3.21 -12.10
N GLY A 349 8.07 4.24 -12.10
CA GLY A 349 9.52 4.11 -12.15
C GLY A 349 10.12 3.60 -10.82
N ILE A 350 11.10 2.70 -10.89
CA ILE A 350 11.74 2.13 -9.68
C ILE A 350 13.21 2.54 -9.58
N LEU A 351 13.83 2.41 -8.39
CA LEU A 351 15.24 2.79 -8.15
C LEU A 351 16.21 2.17 -9.16
N GLY A 352 15.92 0.95 -9.61
CA GLY A 352 16.68 0.22 -10.64
C GLY A 352 16.67 0.86 -12.03
N GLY A 353 15.92 1.95 -12.23
CA GLY A 353 15.85 2.65 -13.51
C GLY A 353 14.85 2.06 -14.49
N GLN A 354 14.01 1.13 -14.07
CA GLN A 354 12.96 0.54 -14.91
C GLN A 354 11.64 1.27 -14.70
N ILE A 355 10.69 1.06 -15.61
CA ILE A 355 9.29 1.45 -15.48
C ILE A 355 8.46 0.18 -15.33
N VAL A 356 7.74 0.09 -14.24
CA VAL A 356 6.79 -0.97 -13.91
C VAL A 356 5.42 -0.58 -14.45
N LYS A 357 4.77 -1.48 -15.17
CA LYS A 357 3.36 -1.39 -15.57
C LYS A 357 2.51 -2.21 -14.61
N LEU A 358 1.47 -1.59 -14.09
CA LEU A 358 0.38 -2.27 -13.41
C LEU A 358 -0.89 -2.11 -14.23
N GLU A 359 -1.49 -3.24 -14.61
CA GLU A 359 -2.71 -3.27 -15.41
C GLU A 359 -3.94 -3.15 -14.52
N ASN A 360 -4.93 -2.41 -15.00
CA ASN A 360 -6.21 -2.25 -14.32
C ASN A 360 -7.19 -3.34 -14.77
N SER A 361 -7.52 -4.25 -13.85
CA SER A 361 -8.54 -5.29 -14.05
C SER A 361 -9.94 -4.88 -13.60
N GLY A 362 -10.06 -3.74 -12.91
CA GLY A 362 -11.29 -3.25 -12.30
C GLY A 362 -12.14 -2.42 -13.27
N THR A 363 -12.67 -1.32 -12.77
CA THR A 363 -13.42 -0.33 -13.56
C THR A 363 -12.79 1.05 -13.44
N LEU A 364 -13.18 2.01 -14.28
CA LEU A 364 -12.71 3.40 -14.15
C LEU A 364 -13.06 4.01 -12.78
N SER A 365 -14.25 3.73 -12.24
CA SER A 365 -14.71 4.25 -10.95
C SER A 365 -14.20 3.48 -9.72
N GLU A 366 -13.72 2.25 -9.94
CA GLU A 366 -13.19 1.34 -8.91
C GLU A 366 -12.01 0.56 -9.53
N PRO A 367 -10.83 1.18 -9.69
CA PRO A 367 -9.69 0.55 -10.36
C PRO A 367 -9.05 -0.53 -9.48
N GLU A 368 -8.62 -1.63 -10.10
CA GLU A 368 -7.93 -2.74 -9.44
C GLU A 368 -6.64 -3.07 -10.19
N PHE A 369 -5.50 -2.66 -9.63
CA PHE A 369 -4.19 -2.77 -10.28
C PHE A 369 -3.46 -4.06 -9.90
N TYR A 370 -2.94 -4.78 -10.90
CA TYR A 370 -2.04 -5.92 -10.71
C TYR A 370 -0.75 -5.73 -11.52
N PHE A 371 0.35 -6.32 -11.06
CA PHE A 371 1.63 -6.25 -11.75
C PHE A 371 1.55 -6.90 -13.14
N ALA A 372 1.95 -6.18 -14.18
CA ALA A 372 1.99 -6.70 -15.55
C ALA A 372 3.42 -6.95 -16.04
N ASP A 373 4.30 -5.95 -15.98
CA ASP A 373 5.66 -6.04 -16.52
C ASP A 373 6.63 -4.99 -15.94
N THR A 374 7.93 -5.31 -15.88
CA THR A 374 9.04 -4.38 -15.56
C THR A 374 9.82 -3.91 -16.80
N SER A 375 9.59 -4.53 -17.96
CA SER A 375 10.20 -4.16 -19.25
C SER A 375 9.33 -3.21 -20.06
N CYS A 376 8.48 -2.44 -19.38
CA CYS A 376 7.59 -1.47 -20.02
C CYS A 376 8.40 -0.58 -20.98
N PHE A 377 8.00 -0.59 -22.26
CA PHE A 377 8.64 0.13 -23.37
C PHE A 377 10.11 -0.23 -23.68
N ASN A 378 10.69 -1.23 -23.01
CA ASN A 378 12.12 -1.55 -23.04
C ASN A 378 13.03 -0.35 -22.73
N LEU A 379 12.56 0.58 -21.89
CA LEU A 379 13.35 1.72 -21.42
C LEU A 379 14.03 1.37 -20.10
N THR A 380 15.32 1.67 -19.99
CA THR A 380 16.08 1.50 -18.74
C THR A 380 16.99 2.69 -18.52
N PHE A 381 16.92 3.23 -17.31
CA PHE A 381 17.63 4.42 -16.87
C PHE A 381 18.71 4.06 -15.83
N PRO A 382 19.73 4.90 -15.61
CA PRO A 382 20.80 4.59 -14.66
C PRO A 382 20.36 4.57 -13.20
N TYR A 383 19.29 5.29 -12.88
CA TYR A 383 18.71 5.42 -11.55
C TYR A 383 17.34 6.06 -11.72
N GLN A 384 16.37 5.70 -10.89
CA GLN A 384 15.20 6.51 -10.55
C GLN A 384 14.63 7.47 -11.63
N PRO A 385 13.77 6.99 -12.54
CA PRO A 385 13.13 7.83 -13.54
C PRO A 385 11.80 8.42 -13.05
N GLU A 386 11.57 9.70 -13.32
CA GLU A 386 10.24 10.32 -13.29
C GLU A 386 9.85 10.72 -14.69
N PHE A 387 8.60 10.47 -15.06
CA PHE A 387 8.14 10.66 -16.42
C PHE A 387 6.75 11.29 -16.48
N ALA A 388 6.45 11.88 -17.62
CA ALA A 388 5.13 12.39 -17.98
C ALA A 388 4.86 12.04 -19.45
N PHE A 389 3.58 11.89 -19.77
CA PHE A 389 3.12 11.64 -21.13
C PHE A 389 2.49 12.91 -21.71
N GLY A 390 2.62 13.07 -23.02
CA GLY A 390 1.95 14.12 -23.77
C GLY A 390 2.16 13.91 -25.26
N ASP A 391 1.17 14.28 -26.07
CA ASP A 391 1.27 14.21 -27.54
C ASP A 391 2.08 15.43 -28.04
N LEU A 392 3.40 15.28 -28.26
CA LEU A 392 4.28 16.41 -28.59
C LEU A 392 4.29 16.77 -30.07
N ASP A 393 3.83 15.86 -30.94
CA ASP A 393 3.68 16.11 -32.38
C ASP A 393 2.24 16.11 -32.90
N ASN A 394 1.27 16.07 -31.99
CA ASN A 394 -0.15 16.08 -32.33
C ASN A 394 -0.51 14.96 -33.33
N ASP A 395 0.16 13.81 -33.26
CA ASP A 395 -0.11 12.66 -34.13
C ASP A 395 -1.11 11.66 -33.51
N GLY A 396 -1.52 11.93 -32.26
CA GLY A 396 -2.58 11.25 -31.54
C GLY A 396 -2.09 10.08 -30.69
N ASP A 397 -0.78 9.81 -30.66
CA ASP A 397 -0.16 8.93 -29.69
C ASP A 397 0.65 9.72 -28.64
N MET A 398 0.86 9.08 -27.47
CA MET A 398 1.48 9.77 -26.34
C MET A 398 2.99 9.59 -26.36
N ASP A 399 3.73 10.70 -26.42
CA ASP A 399 5.18 10.76 -26.22
C ASP A 399 5.54 10.78 -24.72
N ILE A 400 6.81 10.53 -24.40
CA ILE A 400 7.30 10.53 -23.01
C ILE A 400 8.39 11.58 -22.83
N VAL A 401 8.34 12.31 -21.71
CA VAL A 401 9.54 12.94 -21.14
C VAL A 401 9.96 12.22 -19.88
N VAL A 402 11.27 12.00 -19.72
CA VAL A 402 11.86 11.38 -18.53
C VAL A 402 12.93 12.29 -17.96
N SER A 403 12.85 12.56 -16.67
CA SER A 403 13.99 13.02 -15.86
C SER A 403 14.50 11.88 -15.00
N HIS A 404 15.80 11.88 -14.74
CA HIS A 404 16.35 10.98 -13.74
C HIS A 404 17.57 11.58 -13.06
N GLY A 405 17.85 11.09 -11.85
CA GLY A 405 18.91 11.58 -10.99
C GLY A 405 20.07 10.61 -10.77
N SER A 406 21.28 10.90 -11.24
CA SER A 406 22.47 10.08 -10.96
C SER A 406 23.77 10.91 -11.06
N PHE A 407 24.92 10.26 -11.32
CA PHE A 407 26.19 10.92 -11.64
C PHE A 407 26.14 11.71 -12.96
N LEU A 408 25.22 11.33 -13.85
CA LEU A 408 24.88 11.98 -15.12
C LEU A 408 23.36 12.20 -15.14
N ASN A 409 22.93 13.44 -14.90
CA ASN A 409 21.52 13.80 -14.87
C ASN A 409 21.07 14.18 -16.28
N TYR A 410 19.88 13.73 -16.67
CA TYR A 410 19.29 14.10 -17.95
C TYR A 410 17.80 14.42 -17.82
N VAL A 411 17.33 15.31 -18.69
CA VAL A 411 15.93 15.40 -19.09
C VAL A 411 15.87 15.04 -20.58
N ARG A 412 15.09 14.02 -20.94
CA ARG A 412 15.02 13.48 -22.30
C ARG A 412 13.58 13.30 -22.73
N SER A 413 13.28 13.67 -23.97
CA SER A 413 12.05 13.29 -24.64
C SER A 413 12.26 12.04 -25.48
N TYR A 414 11.26 11.18 -25.51
CA TYR A 414 11.18 9.98 -26.30
C TYR A 414 9.92 10.05 -27.14
N ARG A 415 10.09 9.84 -28.45
CA ARG A 415 8.97 9.82 -29.38
C ARG A 415 8.34 8.44 -29.41
N ASN A 416 7.02 8.35 -29.38
CA ASN A 416 6.34 7.13 -29.74
C ASN A 416 6.41 6.93 -31.27
N ILE A 417 7.02 5.83 -31.68
CA ILE A 417 7.14 5.40 -33.08
C ILE A 417 6.31 4.15 -33.36
N GLY A 418 5.63 3.65 -32.33
CA GLY A 418 4.77 2.48 -32.39
C GLY A 418 3.35 2.87 -32.79
N SER A 419 2.38 2.41 -32.00
CA SER A 419 0.98 2.80 -32.13
C SER A 419 0.40 3.13 -30.77
N THR A 420 -0.77 3.78 -30.74
CA THR A 420 -1.53 4.06 -29.51
C THR A 420 -1.84 2.82 -28.66
N THR A 421 -1.82 1.62 -29.25
CA THR A 421 -2.14 0.35 -28.54
C THR A 421 -0.93 -0.56 -28.31
N SER A 422 0.23 -0.13 -28.83
CA SER A 422 1.49 -0.87 -28.72
C SER A 422 2.60 0.15 -28.92
N PRO A 423 2.83 0.99 -27.91
CA PRO A 423 3.78 2.09 -28.01
C PRO A 423 5.21 1.55 -28.03
N GLU A 424 6.03 2.16 -28.88
CA GLU A 424 7.47 1.89 -28.96
C GLU A 424 8.19 3.22 -28.92
N TYR A 425 9.16 3.39 -28.02
CA TYR A 425 9.76 4.69 -27.78
C TYR A 425 11.19 4.76 -28.33
N GLU A 426 11.49 5.81 -29.09
CA GLU A 426 12.86 6.16 -29.49
C GLU A 426 13.30 7.48 -28.87
N LEU A 427 14.59 7.59 -28.51
CA LEU A 427 15.13 8.84 -27.98
C LEU A 427 15.02 9.95 -29.04
N TRP A 428 14.25 10.98 -28.73
CA TRP A 428 14.04 12.11 -29.61
C TRP A 428 15.08 13.20 -29.37
N GLU A 429 15.13 13.73 -28.15
CA GLU A 429 16.05 14.79 -27.77
C GLU A 429 16.54 14.62 -26.32
N THR A 430 17.79 15.02 -26.06
CA THR A 430 18.27 15.30 -24.70
C THR A 430 18.18 16.79 -24.47
N ILE A 431 17.15 17.22 -23.74
CA ILE A 431 16.79 18.62 -23.51
C ILE A 431 17.82 19.29 -22.59
N GLU A 432 18.14 18.63 -21.47
CA GLU A 432 19.20 19.07 -20.56
C GLU A 432 20.06 17.88 -20.11
N SER A 433 21.35 18.15 -19.89
CA SER A 433 22.26 17.20 -19.25
C SER A 433 23.23 17.93 -18.33
N SER A 434 23.45 17.40 -17.13
CA SER A 434 24.46 17.92 -16.18
C SER A 434 25.31 16.78 -15.62
N TYR A 435 26.54 17.11 -15.21
CA TYR A 435 27.50 16.17 -14.63
C TYR A 435 27.80 16.56 -13.18
N MET A 436 27.46 15.72 -12.22
CA MET A 436 27.69 15.92 -10.77
C MET A 436 27.05 17.18 -10.16
N ASP A 437 26.28 17.94 -10.94
CA ASP A 437 25.55 19.13 -10.53
C ASP A 437 24.07 18.79 -10.48
N TYR A 438 23.48 18.94 -9.29
CA TYR A 438 22.04 19.04 -9.00
C TYR A 438 21.10 18.03 -9.67
N ILE A 439 20.35 17.31 -8.85
CA ILE A 439 19.48 16.24 -9.32
C ILE A 439 18.19 16.83 -9.91
N PHE A 440 17.73 16.32 -11.05
CA PHE A 440 16.43 16.64 -11.67
C PHE A 440 15.33 15.79 -11.03
N TRP A 441 14.17 16.39 -10.76
CA TRP A 441 13.06 15.79 -10.03
C TRP A 441 11.75 16.27 -10.63
N GLY A 442 10.74 15.41 -10.79
CA GLY A 442 9.42 15.77 -11.31
C GLY A 442 9.43 16.40 -12.71
N VAL A 443 8.71 15.81 -13.65
CA VAL A 443 8.52 16.38 -14.99
C VAL A 443 7.05 16.48 -15.30
N ASP A 444 6.67 17.50 -16.06
CA ASP A 444 5.30 17.61 -16.56
C ASP A 444 5.24 18.39 -17.89
N PHE A 445 4.20 18.12 -18.66
CA PHE A 445 3.87 18.83 -19.89
C PHE A 445 2.55 19.59 -19.74
N VAL A 446 2.53 20.87 -20.11
CA VAL A 446 1.32 21.69 -20.06
C VAL A 446 1.40 22.82 -21.09
N ASP A 447 0.28 23.13 -21.74
CA ASP A 447 0.14 24.36 -22.55
C ASP A 447 -0.15 25.55 -21.61
N ILE A 448 0.91 26.13 -21.04
CA ILE A 448 0.80 27.17 -20.00
C ILE A 448 0.64 28.59 -20.58
N ASP A 449 0.96 28.78 -21.86
CA ASP A 449 0.90 30.07 -22.53
C ASP A 449 -0.22 30.18 -23.60
N GLY A 450 -0.96 29.09 -23.78
CA GLY A 450 -2.19 29.01 -24.56
C GLY A 450 -1.95 29.05 -26.06
N ASP A 451 -0.81 28.54 -26.52
CA ASP A 451 -0.41 28.54 -27.93
C ASP A 451 -0.69 27.21 -28.68
N GLU A 452 -1.34 26.26 -27.99
CA GLU A 452 -1.74 24.93 -28.44
C GLU A 452 -0.57 23.94 -28.64
N ASP A 453 0.61 24.22 -28.06
CA ASP A 453 1.64 23.21 -27.88
C ASP A 453 2.05 22.99 -26.41
N LEU A 454 2.58 21.80 -26.13
CA LEU A 454 2.94 21.41 -24.77
C LEU A 454 4.32 21.97 -24.40
N ASP A 455 4.36 22.75 -23.32
CA ASP A 455 5.57 23.24 -22.70
C ASP A 455 6.08 22.30 -21.61
N LEU A 456 7.39 22.34 -21.38
CA LEU A 456 8.05 21.48 -20.41
C LEU A 456 8.34 22.20 -19.09
N PHE A 457 7.90 21.58 -18.00
CA PHE A 457 8.28 21.92 -16.64
C PHE A 457 9.00 20.77 -15.98
N TYR A 458 10.04 21.08 -15.21
CA TYR A 458 10.59 20.11 -14.28
C TYR A 458 11.19 20.76 -13.05
N GLY A 459 11.17 20.01 -11.95
CA GLY A 459 11.85 20.36 -10.74
C GLY A 459 13.36 20.13 -10.84
N TYR A 460 14.11 20.97 -10.16
CA TYR A 460 15.55 20.90 -10.09
C TYR A 460 16.00 21.17 -8.66
N GLY A 461 17.20 20.72 -8.31
CA GLY A 461 17.76 20.89 -6.97
C GLY A 461 17.60 22.32 -6.43
N ASP A 462 17.48 22.42 -5.11
CA ASP A 462 17.16 23.63 -4.35
C ASP A 462 15.69 24.09 -4.40
N ASN A 463 14.76 23.16 -4.63
CA ASN A 463 13.31 23.37 -4.61
C ASN A 463 12.77 24.35 -5.66
N LEU A 464 13.40 24.36 -6.85
CA LEU A 464 13.02 25.25 -7.94
C LEU A 464 12.34 24.49 -9.07
N ILE A 465 11.59 25.23 -9.88
CA ILE A 465 10.95 24.75 -11.10
C ILE A 465 11.55 25.51 -12.27
N LYS A 466 11.98 24.79 -13.30
CA LYS A 466 12.38 25.35 -14.59
C LYS A 466 11.23 25.28 -15.58
N TYR A 467 11.13 26.30 -16.43
CA TYR A 467 10.16 26.40 -17.52
C TYR A 467 10.87 26.48 -18.86
N TRP A 468 10.52 25.57 -19.76
CA TRP A 468 11.01 25.52 -21.14
C TRP A 468 9.84 25.60 -22.11
N GLU A 469 9.80 26.69 -22.87
CA GLU A 469 8.79 26.93 -23.90
C GLU A 469 9.11 26.10 -25.14
N ASN A 470 8.12 25.38 -25.66
CA ASN A 470 8.19 24.66 -26.91
C ASN A 470 8.01 25.63 -28.09
N VAL A 471 9.06 26.37 -28.42
CA VAL A 471 9.10 27.25 -29.59
C VAL A 471 9.27 26.51 -30.93
N GLY A 472 8.79 25.28 -30.99
CA GLY A 472 8.91 24.32 -32.06
C GLY A 472 7.74 24.39 -33.05
N ASN A 473 7.41 23.24 -33.61
CA ASN A 473 6.13 23.01 -34.26
C ASN A 473 5.76 21.54 -34.03
N ILE A 474 4.52 21.19 -34.34
CA ILE A 474 3.97 19.84 -34.20
C ILE A 474 4.73 18.72 -34.95
N TYR A 475 5.81 18.95 -35.68
CA TYR A 475 6.63 17.85 -36.24
C TYR A 475 8.05 17.82 -35.68
N SER A 476 8.40 18.84 -34.89
CA SER A 476 9.73 19.10 -34.38
C SER A 476 9.58 20.04 -33.19
N PRO A 477 9.11 19.53 -32.03
CA PRO A 477 9.13 20.27 -30.79
C PRO A 477 10.55 20.76 -30.53
N ARG A 478 10.66 21.93 -29.89
CA ARG A 478 11.95 22.56 -29.62
C ARG A 478 11.87 23.40 -28.36
N PHE A 479 12.31 22.80 -27.27
CA PHE A 479 12.30 23.42 -25.95
C PHE A 479 13.41 24.49 -25.80
N VAL A 480 13.02 25.68 -25.36
CA VAL A 480 13.93 26.78 -25.03
C VAL A 480 13.66 27.24 -23.61
N LEU A 481 14.70 27.20 -22.76
CA LEU A 481 14.62 27.66 -21.38
C LEU A 481 14.21 29.14 -21.33
N GLN A 482 13.08 29.41 -20.68
CA GLN A 482 12.60 30.77 -20.42
C GLN A 482 12.97 31.20 -19.00
N GLU A 483 12.70 30.34 -18.01
CA GLU A 483 12.91 30.65 -16.60
C GLU A 483 13.53 29.47 -15.85
N ASP A 484 14.51 29.75 -15.00
CA ASP A 484 15.17 28.76 -14.13
C ASP A 484 14.63 28.77 -12.68
N ASN A 485 13.72 29.69 -12.38
CA ASN A 485 13.04 29.85 -11.10
C ASN A 485 11.63 30.42 -11.35
N TYR A 486 10.77 29.60 -11.91
CA TYR A 486 9.46 30.00 -12.42
C TYR A 486 8.55 30.65 -11.35
N LEU A 487 8.55 30.11 -10.13
CA LEU A 487 7.78 30.66 -9.01
C LEU A 487 8.48 31.80 -8.26
N ASN A 488 9.66 32.24 -8.72
CA ASN A 488 10.50 33.26 -8.09
C ASN A 488 10.73 33.01 -6.58
N GLN A 489 10.97 31.75 -6.23
CA GLN A 489 11.17 31.30 -4.85
C GLN A 489 12.63 31.51 -4.41
N THR A 490 12.86 31.57 -3.09
CA THR A 490 14.22 31.57 -2.55
C THR A 490 14.76 30.14 -2.55
N PRO A 491 15.89 29.85 -3.21
CA PRO A 491 16.43 28.50 -3.28
C PRO A 491 16.75 27.95 -1.88
N TYR A 492 16.38 26.69 -1.64
CA TYR A 492 16.78 25.96 -0.44
C TYR A 492 16.83 24.46 -0.72
N TYR A 493 17.74 23.76 -0.07
CA TYR A 493 18.03 22.35 -0.36
C TYR A 493 16.80 21.43 -0.24
N GLY A 494 16.46 20.73 -1.33
CA GLY A 494 15.38 19.74 -1.41
C GLY A 494 14.97 19.45 -2.86
N GLN A 495 13.85 18.73 -3.02
CA GLN A 495 13.32 18.22 -4.30
C GLN A 495 11.90 18.72 -4.54
N THR A 496 11.49 18.78 -5.80
CA THR A 496 10.24 19.42 -6.21
C THR A 496 9.63 18.67 -7.37
N HIS A 497 8.34 18.39 -7.26
CA HIS A 497 7.58 17.55 -8.19
C HIS A 497 6.34 18.33 -8.66
N PRO A 498 6.46 19.15 -9.73
CA PRO A 498 5.34 19.95 -10.22
C PRO A 498 4.35 19.09 -11.02
N ARG A 499 3.05 19.39 -10.89
CA ARG A 499 1.95 18.85 -11.68
C ARG A 499 0.93 19.94 -11.99
N PHE A 500 0.53 20.04 -13.24
CA PHE A 500 -0.45 21.02 -13.70
C PHE A 500 -1.80 20.37 -13.99
N GLY A 501 -2.89 21.07 -13.69
CA GLY A 501 -4.25 20.62 -13.96
C GLY A 501 -5.27 21.68 -13.59
N ASP A 502 -6.42 21.70 -14.26
CA ASP A 502 -7.54 22.57 -13.91
C ASP A 502 -8.28 21.94 -12.70
N LEU A 503 -7.92 22.35 -11.49
CA LEU A 503 -8.41 21.73 -10.24
C LEU A 503 -9.72 22.34 -9.74
N ASP A 504 -10.03 23.56 -10.17
CA ASP A 504 -11.15 24.35 -9.70
C ASP A 504 -12.23 24.60 -10.78
N HIS A 505 -11.97 24.12 -12.01
CA HIS A 505 -12.83 24.18 -13.19
C HIS A 505 -13.06 25.60 -13.70
N ASP A 506 -12.09 26.49 -13.52
CA ASP A 506 -12.14 27.84 -14.07
C ASP A 506 -11.57 27.95 -15.52
N GLY A 507 -10.98 26.87 -16.01
CA GLY A 507 -10.47 26.72 -17.37
C GLY A 507 -9.03 27.17 -17.56
N ASP A 508 -8.29 27.46 -16.49
CA ASP A 508 -6.85 27.59 -16.52
C ASP A 508 -6.14 26.51 -15.67
N TYR A 509 -4.83 26.35 -15.88
CA TYR A 509 -4.07 25.29 -15.22
C TYR A 509 -3.53 25.77 -13.87
N ASP A 510 -3.98 25.12 -12.80
CA ASP A 510 -3.40 25.21 -11.46
C ASP A 510 -2.14 24.34 -11.32
N LEU A 511 -1.44 24.47 -10.19
CA LEU A 511 -0.20 23.76 -9.91
C LEU A 511 -0.22 23.07 -8.53
N ILE A 512 0.00 21.75 -8.54
CA ILE A 512 0.35 20.96 -7.35
C ILE A 512 1.85 20.73 -7.30
N ILE A 513 2.44 20.87 -6.11
CA ILE A 513 3.86 20.64 -5.91
C ILE A 513 4.09 19.67 -4.77
N GLY A 514 4.67 18.53 -5.10
CA GLY A 514 5.27 17.63 -4.12
C GLY A 514 6.67 18.11 -3.71
N ARG A 515 7.01 18.03 -2.43
CA ARG A 515 8.30 18.49 -1.87
C ARG A 515 8.99 17.41 -1.06
N TYR A 516 10.32 17.39 -1.13
CA TYR A 516 11.16 16.58 -0.25
C TYR A 516 11.96 17.39 0.77
N LYS A 517 12.06 16.85 2.00
CA LYS A 517 12.79 17.47 3.11
C LYS A 517 14.05 16.70 3.50
N TRP A 518 15.22 17.15 3.04
CA TRP A 518 16.50 16.70 3.59
C TRP A 518 16.86 17.46 4.88
N TRP A 519 16.95 16.73 6.00
CA TRP A 519 17.61 17.11 7.27
C TRP A 519 17.67 18.62 7.57
N ASN A 520 16.51 19.29 7.59
CA ASN A 520 16.39 20.65 8.13
C ASN A 520 15.41 20.64 9.31
N PRO A 521 15.91 20.52 10.56
CA PRO A 521 15.07 20.46 11.75
C PRO A 521 14.28 21.75 12.03
N GLY A 522 14.49 22.84 11.26
CA GLY A 522 13.75 24.09 11.36
C GLY A 522 12.77 24.39 10.22
N TYR A 523 12.67 23.55 9.19
CA TYR A 523 11.73 23.75 8.08
C TYR A 523 10.32 23.28 8.48
N GLN A 524 9.36 24.20 8.48
CA GLN A 524 7.94 23.98 8.80
C GLN A 524 7.05 24.11 7.54
N GLY A 525 7.61 23.98 6.34
CA GLY A 525 6.86 24.10 5.09
C GLY A 525 6.13 22.82 4.71
N ASN A 526 5.27 22.98 3.71
CA ASN A 526 4.29 22.04 3.22
C ASN A 526 4.94 20.97 2.33
N LEU A 527 4.56 19.70 2.50
CA LEU A 527 5.08 18.60 1.67
C LEU A 527 4.29 18.44 0.35
N LEU A 528 3.03 18.88 0.35
CA LEU A 528 2.16 18.95 -0.83
C LEU A 528 1.50 20.33 -0.85
N GLU A 529 1.88 21.14 -1.85
CA GLU A 529 1.45 22.54 -1.99
C GLU A 529 0.46 22.68 -3.15
N TYR A 530 -0.59 23.47 -2.96
CA TYR A 530 -1.50 23.92 -4.01
C TYR A 530 -1.20 25.38 -4.38
N TRP A 531 -1.14 25.65 -5.67
CA TRP A 531 -0.91 26.97 -6.22
C TRP A 531 -2.01 27.27 -7.24
N GLU A 532 -2.86 28.21 -6.88
CA GLU A 532 -3.93 28.73 -7.73
C GLU A 532 -3.34 29.59 -8.84
N ASN A 533 -3.71 29.35 -10.07
CA ASN A 533 -3.47 30.27 -11.16
C ASN A 533 -4.53 31.38 -11.18
N THR A 534 -4.20 32.52 -10.59
CA THR A 534 -5.07 33.72 -10.61
C THR A 534 -4.89 34.59 -11.86
N GLY A 535 -4.16 34.06 -12.85
CA GLY A 535 -3.74 34.75 -14.04
C GLY A 535 -4.78 34.69 -15.15
N SER A 536 -4.30 34.39 -16.34
CA SER A 536 -5.14 34.04 -17.49
C SER A 536 -4.46 32.89 -18.21
N GLN A 537 -5.21 32.13 -19.00
CA GLN A 537 -4.68 31.03 -19.82
C GLN A 537 -3.37 31.35 -20.59
N ASN A 538 -3.14 32.61 -21.00
CA ASN A 538 -1.94 32.99 -21.77
C ASN A 538 -0.88 33.76 -20.94
N ASN A 539 -1.10 33.88 -19.64
CA ASN A 539 -0.21 34.57 -18.71
C ASN A 539 -0.56 34.10 -17.29
N ALA A 540 -0.11 32.89 -16.96
CA ALA A 540 -0.34 32.29 -15.66
C ALA A 540 0.28 33.13 -14.53
N VAL A 541 -0.42 33.20 -13.39
CA VAL A 541 0.03 33.90 -12.18
C VAL A 541 -0.33 33.08 -10.96
N PHE A 542 0.65 32.33 -10.46
CA PHE A 542 0.47 31.42 -9.35
C PHE A 542 0.50 32.11 -7.98
N ILE A 543 -0.50 31.82 -7.16
CA ILE A 543 -0.58 32.21 -5.75
C ILE A 543 -0.64 30.94 -4.91
N SER A 544 0.30 30.80 -3.96
CA SER A 544 0.26 29.69 -3.01
C SER A 544 -1.01 29.77 -2.17
N CYS A 545 -1.84 28.74 -2.30
CA CYS A 545 -2.94 28.43 -1.42
C CYS A 545 -2.41 27.43 -0.37
N ASP A 546 -2.86 27.52 0.88
CA ASP A 546 -2.29 26.70 1.97
C ASP A 546 -2.36 25.18 1.71
N THR A 547 -1.69 24.40 2.55
CA THR A 547 -1.41 22.95 2.39
C THR A 547 -2.62 22.07 2.13
N ILE A 548 -2.48 21.11 1.21
CA ILE A 548 -3.44 20.02 1.00
C ILE A 548 -3.41 18.99 2.15
N ALA A 549 -2.23 18.76 2.75
CA ALA A 549 -2.03 17.81 3.84
C ALA A 549 -1.29 18.45 5.03
N GLU A 550 -2.02 18.80 6.11
CA GLU A 550 -1.40 19.39 7.32
C GLU A 550 -0.85 18.32 8.29
N TYR A 551 -1.17 17.04 8.10
CA TYR A 551 -0.76 15.96 9.00
C TYR A 551 -0.49 14.64 8.27
N LEU A 552 0.69 14.52 7.66
CA LEU A 552 1.28 13.21 7.42
C LEU A 552 2.28 12.90 8.55
N PRO A 553 2.28 11.69 9.13
CA PRO A 553 3.25 11.32 10.16
C PRO A 553 4.68 11.55 9.63
N PRO A 554 5.55 12.26 10.37
CA PRO A 554 6.84 12.69 9.86
C PRO A 554 7.81 11.52 9.86
N VAL A 555 7.87 10.79 8.75
CA VAL A 555 8.92 9.82 8.46
C VAL A 555 9.31 9.99 6.99
N TYR A 556 10.41 10.73 6.75
CA TYR A 556 11.13 10.83 5.46
C TYR A 556 10.34 11.06 4.15
N LEU A 557 9.20 11.73 4.19
CA LEU A 557 8.31 11.95 3.03
C LEU A 557 8.92 12.75 1.87
N ASP A 558 9.03 12.09 0.72
CA ASP A 558 9.22 12.70 -0.62
C ASP A 558 7.94 12.50 -1.43
N LEU A 559 7.11 13.53 -1.54
CA LEU A 559 5.79 13.41 -2.19
C LEU A 559 5.90 13.69 -3.68
N ARG A 560 5.34 12.78 -4.48
CA ARG A 560 5.37 12.82 -5.95
C ARG A 560 3.94 12.71 -6.49
N PRO A 561 3.23 13.84 -6.61
CA PRO A 561 1.83 13.84 -7.01
C PRO A 561 1.67 13.51 -8.50
N TYR A 562 0.48 13.08 -8.88
CA TYR A 562 -0.03 13.01 -10.25
C TYR A 562 -1.52 13.29 -10.22
N LEU A 563 -2.01 14.00 -11.24
CA LEU A 563 -3.39 14.43 -11.34
C LEU A 563 -4.13 13.56 -12.34
N SER A 564 -5.26 13.00 -11.93
CA SER A 564 -6.17 12.25 -12.81
C SER A 564 -7.54 12.20 -12.16
N ASP A 565 -8.60 12.20 -12.94
CA ASP A 565 -9.94 11.84 -12.47
C ASP A 565 -9.97 10.33 -12.22
N MET A 566 -9.94 9.90 -10.96
CA MET A 566 -9.80 8.48 -10.59
C MET A 566 -11.12 7.83 -10.19
N ASP A 567 -12.15 8.60 -9.92
CA ASP A 567 -13.47 8.08 -9.60
C ASP A 567 -14.55 8.44 -10.64
N ASP A 568 -14.13 8.97 -11.80
CA ASP A 568 -14.97 9.32 -12.96
C ASP A 568 -16.06 10.34 -12.56
N ASP A 569 -15.74 11.24 -11.61
CA ASP A 569 -16.65 12.30 -11.16
C ASP A 569 -16.47 13.63 -11.92
N GLY A 570 -15.43 13.70 -12.75
CA GLY A 570 -15.09 14.82 -13.61
C GLY A 570 -14.13 15.83 -12.98
N ASP A 571 -13.76 15.68 -11.70
CA ASP A 571 -12.76 16.49 -11.01
C ASP A 571 -11.40 15.77 -11.02
N LEU A 572 -10.29 16.51 -11.16
CA LEU A 572 -8.96 15.91 -11.06
C LEU A 572 -8.61 15.58 -9.59
N ASP A 573 -8.36 14.31 -9.30
CA ASP A 573 -7.84 13.80 -8.02
C ASP A 573 -6.31 13.78 -7.98
N ILE A 574 -5.74 13.54 -6.80
CA ILE A 574 -4.29 13.37 -6.62
C ILE A 574 -3.98 11.94 -6.18
N ILE A 575 -3.20 11.21 -6.97
CA ILE A 575 -2.39 10.09 -6.46
C ILE A 575 -0.98 10.59 -6.17
N CYS A 576 -0.35 10.12 -5.11
CA CYS A 576 0.93 10.64 -4.68
C CYS A 576 1.84 9.51 -4.20
N GLY A 577 2.95 9.30 -4.91
CA GLY A 577 4.00 8.39 -4.47
C GLY A 577 4.84 8.99 -3.34
N GLU A 578 5.41 8.12 -2.51
CA GLU A 578 6.30 8.47 -1.39
C GLU A 578 7.68 7.81 -1.56
N TYR A 579 8.74 8.31 -0.90
CA TYR A 579 10.11 7.75 -0.94
C TYR A 579 10.21 6.29 -0.49
N GLY A 580 9.28 5.84 0.37
CA GLY A 580 9.32 4.54 1.03
C GLY A 580 8.34 3.50 0.51
N GLY A 581 7.59 3.71 -0.57
CA GLY A 581 6.77 2.64 -1.22
C GLY A 581 5.32 3.04 -1.36
N ALA A 582 4.86 3.83 -0.41
CA ALA A 582 3.46 4.14 -0.27
C ALA A 582 2.94 5.00 -1.44
N MET A 583 1.72 4.70 -1.85
CA MET A 583 0.90 5.60 -2.65
C MET A 583 -0.22 6.16 -1.77
N LEU A 584 -0.43 7.46 -1.84
CA LEU A 584 -1.49 8.20 -1.17
C LEU A 584 -2.50 8.68 -2.20
N PHE A 585 -3.77 8.77 -1.82
CA PHE A 585 -4.86 9.17 -2.70
C PHE A 585 -5.67 10.26 -2.02
N TYR A 586 -5.83 11.37 -2.72
CA TYR A 586 -6.60 12.50 -2.27
C TYR A 586 -7.68 12.79 -3.30
N ARG A 587 -8.92 12.58 -2.88
CA ARG A 587 -10.07 12.88 -3.71
C ARG A 587 -10.36 14.38 -3.72
N ASN A 588 -10.55 14.95 -4.91
CA ASN A 588 -11.10 16.28 -5.11
C ASN A 588 -12.64 16.22 -5.04
N LEU A 589 -13.27 17.21 -4.45
CA LEU A 589 -14.74 17.28 -4.35
C LEU A 589 -15.22 18.62 -4.89
N ALA A 590 -14.70 19.06 -6.04
CA ALA A 590 -14.76 20.44 -6.49
C ALA A 590 -16.12 21.08 -6.17
N ASN A 591 -16.09 22.27 -5.55
CA ASN A 591 -17.29 22.97 -5.06
C ASN A 591 -18.31 22.04 -4.35
N PRO A 592 -18.14 21.68 -3.07
CA PRO A 592 -19.02 20.74 -2.38
C PRO A 592 -20.48 21.15 -2.53
N LEU A 593 -21.28 20.26 -3.14
CA LEU A 593 -22.72 20.40 -3.35
C LEU A 593 -23.40 21.07 -2.14
N GLN A 594 -24.08 22.19 -2.37
CA GLN A 594 -24.88 22.84 -1.33
C GLN A 594 -26.12 21.99 -1.01
N VAL A 595 -26.02 21.11 -0.01
CA VAL A 595 -27.18 20.35 0.50
C VAL A 595 -28.00 21.23 1.43
N THR A 596 -29.18 21.66 0.99
CA THR A 596 -30.15 22.33 1.86
C THR A 596 -31.00 21.30 2.59
N VAL A 597 -30.89 21.22 3.91
CA VAL A 597 -31.80 20.44 4.75
C VAL A 597 -32.92 21.34 5.26
N THR A 598 -34.15 21.10 4.79
CA THR A 598 -35.34 21.75 5.31
C THR A 598 -36.00 20.86 6.36
N ILE A 599 -36.09 21.37 7.59
CA ILE A 599 -36.85 20.75 8.69
C ILE A 599 -38.25 21.35 8.69
N SER A 600 -39.28 20.52 8.56
CA SER A 600 -40.68 20.95 8.72
C SER A 600 -41.39 20.11 9.78
N ILE A 601 -42.28 20.75 10.54
CA ILE A 601 -43.08 20.07 11.56
C ILE A 601 -44.52 19.99 11.06
N GLN A 602 -45.03 18.78 10.86
CA GLN A 602 -46.43 18.54 10.52
C GLN A 602 -47.11 17.75 11.65
N GLY A 603 -47.85 18.46 12.51
CA GLY A 603 -48.49 17.82 13.66
C GLY A 603 -47.48 17.43 14.73
N SER A 604 -47.34 16.12 15.01
CA SER A 604 -46.33 15.54 15.92
C SER A 604 -45.04 15.12 15.22
N ASP A 605 -45.01 15.17 13.89
CA ASP A 605 -43.97 14.54 13.10
C ASP A 605 -42.95 15.59 12.65
N VAL A 606 -41.67 15.28 12.79
CA VAL A 606 -40.55 16.05 12.24
C VAL A 606 -40.20 15.46 10.88
N ILE A 607 -40.38 16.23 9.83
CA ILE A 607 -40.11 15.84 8.44
C ILE A 607 -38.84 16.56 7.99
N LEU A 608 -37.81 15.78 7.64
CA LEU A 608 -36.59 16.26 7.01
C LEU A 608 -36.74 16.13 5.49
N THR A 609 -36.45 17.20 4.77
CA THR A 609 -36.45 17.24 3.30
C THR A 609 -35.15 17.83 2.81
N TRP A 610 -34.48 17.14 1.89
CA TRP A 610 -33.19 17.52 1.31
C TRP A 610 -33.43 18.15 -0.07
N SER A 611 -32.66 19.16 -0.47
CA SER A 611 -32.59 19.57 -1.88
C SER A 611 -31.97 18.45 -2.71
N ASP A 612 -32.40 18.36 -3.98
CA ASP A 612 -32.10 17.27 -4.93
C ASP A 612 -30.69 16.68 -4.77
N VAL A 613 -30.63 15.39 -4.42
CA VAL A 613 -29.40 14.62 -4.22
C VAL A 613 -29.41 13.48 -5.22
N SER A 614 -29.18 13.82 -6.49
CA SER A 614 -29.09 12.81 -7.55
C SER A 614 -27.86 11.91 -7.42
N ASN A 615 -26.84 12.30 -6.63
CA ASN A 615 -25.60 11.52 -6.42
C ASN A 615 -25.29 11.14 -4.95
N ALA A 616 -26.24 11.27 -4.01
CA ALA A 616 -25.95 10.85 -2.62
C ALA A 616 -26.34 9.39 -2.35
N ALA A 617 -25.49 8.45 -2.76
CA ALA A 617 -25.37 7.22 -1.99
C ALA A 617 -24.77 7.59 -0.63
N GLU A 618 -25.27 6.98 0.46
CA GLU A 618 -24.73 7.11 1.83
C GLU A 618 -25.18 8.29 2.72
N TYR A 619 -26.48 8.35 3.04
CA TYR A 619 -26.90 8.93 4.33
C TYR A 619 -27.83 7.96 5.07
N ARG A 620 -27.49 7.56 6.31
CA ARG A 620 -28.37 6.79 7.21
C ARG A 620 -28.64 7.56 8.51
N ILE A 621 -29.91 7.66 8.89
CA ILE A 621 -30.37 8.28 10.14
C ILE A 621 -30.46 7.20 11.23
N PHE A 622 -29.83 7.40 12.39
CA PHE A 622 -30.08 6.61 13.60
C PHE A 622 -30.79 7.45 14.65
N TYR A 623 -31.91 6.92 15.16
CA TYR A 623 -32.62 7.46 16.32
C TYR A 623 -32.21 6.64 17.54
N GLN A 624 -31.45 7.21 18.48
CA GLN A 624 -31.08 6.52 19.71
C GLN A 624 -31.99 7.00 20.85
N ASP A 625 -32.98 6.19 21.22
CA ASP A 625 -33.68 6.33 22.49
C ASP A 625 -32.67 6.08 23.61
N ILE A 626 -32.33 7.11 24.38
CA ILE A 626 -31.51 6.97 25.59
C ILE A 626 -32.39 6.33 26.67
N PRO A 627 -32.09 5.11 27.15
CA PRO A 627 -32.85 4.51 28.24
C PRO A 627 -32.15 4.88 29.55
N TYR A 628 -32.76 5.65 30.45
CA TYR A 628 -32.67 5.43 31.91
C TYR A 628 -33.65 6.36 32.65
N PHE A 629 -34.45 5.73 33.54
CA PHE A 629 -35.44 6.25 34.51
C PHE A 629 -36.89 6.46 34.05
N THR A 630 -37.74 5.48 34.41
CA THR A 630 -39.19 5.65 34.68
C THR A 630 -39.44 5.56 36.20
N PRO A 631 -40.61 5.92 36.76
CA PRO A 631 -41.64 6.87 36.33
C PRO A 631 -42.13 7.78 37.51
N SER A 632 -42.21 9.09 37.31
CA SER A 632 -43.33 9.96 37.77
C SER A 632 -42.88 11.40 37.80
N GLY A 633 -43.64 12.27 37.13
CA GLY A 633 -43.51 13.71 37.26
C GLY A 633 -42.97 14.37 35.99
N THR A 634 -43.84 15.12 35.33
CA THR A 634 -43.58 16.18 34.34
C THR A 634 -42.13 16.70 34.33
N PRO A 635 -41.45 16.72 33.17
CA PRO A 635 -40.13 17.34 33.05
C PRO A 635 -40.24 18.83 33.37
N GLN A 636 -39.57 19.26 34.45
CA GLN A 636 -39.27 20.66 34.70
C GLN A 636 -38.08 21.03 33.82
N VAL A 637 -38.31 21.80 32.76
CA VAL A 637 -37.23 22.41 31.98
C VAL A 637 -36.77 23.66 32.73
N THR A 638 -35.53 23.65 33.22
CA THR A 638 -34.86 24.86 33.71
C THR A 638 -34.29 25.60 32.50
N VAL A 639 -34.87 26.75 32.17
CA VAL A 639 -34.36 27.66 31.13
C VAL A 639 -33.32 28.59 31.75
N PHE A 640 -32.08 28.57 31.25
CA PHE A 640 -31.13 29.65 31.51
C PHE A 640 -31.24 30.71 30.39
N PRO A 641 -31.14 32.02 30.71
CA PRO A 641 -31.19 33.06 29.70
C PRO A 641 -29.92 33.07 28.83
N PRO A 642 -30.02 33.61 27.60
CA PRO A 642 -28.88 33.73 26.70
C PRO A 642 -27.95 34.81 27.23
N ASP A 643 -26.78 34.42 27.75
CA ASP A 643 -25.64 35.33 27.80
C ASP A 643 -24.73 35.02 26.62
N THR A 644 -24.60 36.02 25.76
CA THR A 644 -23.66 36.10 24.66
C THR A 644 -22.24 36.15 25.22
N SER A 645 -21.62 34.98 25.39
CA SER A 645 -20.17 34.88 25.51
C SER A 645 -19.72 33.51 25.03
N TRP A 646 -18.93 33.53 23.96
CA TRP A 646 -18.16 32.43 23.41
C TRP A 646 -17.53 31.57 24.52
N VAL A 647 -17.82 30.27 24.49
CA VAL A 647 -17.02 29.29 25.21
C VAL A 647 -16.18 28.58 24.16
N ASP A 648 -14.90 28.93 24.13
CA ASP A 648 -13.85 28.23 23.39
C ASP A 648 -13.62 26.87 24.08
N TYR A 649 -14.06 25.80 23.43
CA TYR A 649 -13.65 24.44 23.77
C TYR A 649 -12.45 24.12 22.89
N GLY A 650 -11.26 24.41 23.41
CA GLY A 650 -10.01 24.19 22.70
C GLY A 650 -9.85 22.78 22.13
N ALA A 651 -9.05 22.73 21.06
CA ALA A 651 -8.53 21.58 20.32
C ALA A 651 -8.95 20.19 20.84
N LEU A 652 -9.95 19.60 20.19
CA LEU A 652 -10.07 18.14 20.08
C LEU A 652 -9.87 17.83 18.60
N GLY A 653 -8.65 17.37 18.28
CA GLY A 653 -8.30 16.90 16.96
C GLY A 653 -9.20 15.73 16.56
N GLU A 654 -9.75 15.85 15.36
CA GLU A 654 -10.47 14.86 14.54
C GLU A 654 -11.32 15.71 13.59
N GLY A 655 -11.19 15.52 12.27
CA GLY A 655 -11.74 16.36 11.20
C GLY A 655 -13.25 16.63 11.25
N LYS A 656 -13.70 17.50 12.15
CA LYS A 656 -15.08 17.94 12.30
C LYS A 656 -15.31 19.22 11.51
N ARG A 657 -16.28 19.19 10.59
CA ARG A 657 -16.77 20.36 9.87
C ARG A 657 -17.64 21.22 10.79
N TYR A 658 -17.44 22.54 10.77
CA TYR A 658 -18.24 23.51 11.51
C TYR A 658 -19.31 24.10 10.58
N TYR A 659 -20.56 24.14 11.05
CA TYR A 659 -21.67 24.73 10.31
C TYR A 659 -22.25 25.90 11.10
N ARG A 660 -22.49 27.02 10.43
CA ARG A 660 -23.16 28.16 11.05
C ARG A 660 -24.68 27.99 10.91
N MET A 661 -25.38 27.96 12.03
CA MET A 661 -26.85 27.98 12.03
C MET A 661 -27.33 29.42 11.81
N VAL A 662 -27.98 29.67 10.67
CA VAL A 662 -28.65 30.94 10.38
C VAL A 662 -30.15 30.74 10.52
N VAL A 663 -30.77 31.44 11.48
CA VAL A 663 -32.22 31.42 11.68
C VAL A 663 -32.80 32.69 11.05
N SER A 664 -33.51 32.54 9.94
CA SER A 664 -34.30 33.64 9.35
C SER A 664 -35.74 33.60 9.87
N GLU A 665 -36.32 34.78 10.13
CA GLU A 665 -37.71 34.95 10.60
C GLU A 665 -38.77 34.44 9.61
#